data_AF-A0A3D6DHN8-F1
#
_entry.id   AF-A0A3D6DHN8-F1
#
_cell.length_a   1.000
_cell.length_b   1.000
_cell.length_c   1.000
_cell.angle_alpha   90.00
_cell.angle_beta   90.00
_cell.angle_gamma   90.00
#
_symmetry.space_group_name_H-M   'P 1'
#
loop_
_entity.id
_entity.type
_entity.pdbx_description
1 polymer ?
#
loop_
_entity_poly.entity_id
_entity_poly.type
_entity_poly.pdbx_seq_one_letter_code
_entity_poly.pdbx_strand_id
1 'polypeptide(L)'
;MFNARLLAFLITTAICLQVSGQAVLQTEVVRVEAEGTVHRVSLAIPEGASVLSLFSDEAHPLIASAVQGFYQSDDAALLFQGADALDTDSWFTIGIPSGTSNVQATGGAGWTAATEAFASGGTFSSSDSFGGGFFLLPFSSQGESNGGEVLLGQFVSPGPVDLTLNVQWKPSAELPAVLETGLSVTLQPFGQEGCTSELALNFNPDALIDDGSCTYPTGSFTGLSFSVHEAATAALPPTYRIYANFSNPNEGLVSWFGTAESPLHLQTTTSFYQMAEGGLGYPEGNESLLQRDSWVTLGNSGSSIIVGLSGEDFENGQDLISDPEFGGAVASFPGSGFGLADSLGRVLMAQITTEGEVNLSTNLSVLIEGGTSEEVTGVVLTIPGNTPGCTDVAACNFDVDATEDDGSCQTLDALEVCGGDCSADFNNNGICDDEEVAGCTDPSADNYNAQATEDDGSCISEPNEPDTSAAGFIGLTQQQVGMGPGGEMLYRVYAQFDSAGYELISIFGTEQHPWMAVAEAGFYQSPDGGPLATNLPAVSTATSAMDSWFTIGGDANGSVSLLSVGLDFTEFEAGGDFEESDPNGGGLAIIPGTEPDAISGPDGRVLVAQLASSGSMSVLVNIKFKNLDGGSPEVMGVAISIPPSVEGCNDAQACNYSPSATFNNGSCIYADSGYDCTGACLGDADNDGVCDDNEYMGCTALDACNYDPLVDPENQVADSCLYPVDVFGVDHLNCSGNCLNDSDGDGVCDEDEQEGCTYSTACNFDPDASEEDGSCLFAAPWKDCEGECWFDFNGDGICDEPGIGGCAYPEAYNYNPTAAYDDGSCVFPTGDCRFDSNGDGGVNISDLLDMLVALGSECP
;
A
#
# COMPACT_ATOMS: atom_id res chain seq x y z
N MET A 1 -28.92 45.21 -22.38
CA MET A 1 -29.51 44.08 -23.12
C MET A 1 -29.18 42.81 -22.34
N PHE A 2 -29.98 41.74 -22.48
CA PHE A 2 -29.79 40.38 -21.92
C PHE A 2 -28.33 39.87 -22.09
N ASN A 3 -27.69 38.99 -21.30
CA ASN A 3 -27.98 38.26 -20.05
C ASN A 3 -26.62 37.67 -19.51
N ALA A 4 -26.40 37.20 -18.27
CA ALA A 4 -27.20 37.16 -17.02
C ALA A 4 -26.36 37.19 -15.70
N ARG A 5 -26.37 36.11 -14.88
CA ARG A 5 -25.97 35.98 -13.45
C ARG A 5 -25.44 34.55 -13.15
N LEU A 6 -24.50 34.23 -12.25
CA LEU A 6 -24.00 34.77 -10.96
C LEU A 6 -24.59 34.12 -9.68
N LEU A 7 -23.76 33.23 -9.07
CA LEU A 7 -23.45 32.98 -7.64
C LEU A 7 -24.56 32.89 -6.55
N ALA A 8 -24.50 31.85 -5.67
CA ALA A 8 -24.44 31.95 -4.18
C ALA A 8 -24.83 30.66 -3.40
N PHE A 9 -24.30 30.53 -2.18
CA PHE A 9 -24.45 29.43 -1.20
C PHE A 9 -25.58 29.68 -0.15
N LEU A 10 -26.08 28.60 0.47
CA LEU A 10 -26.69 28.44 1.84
C LEU A 10 -28.14 28.92 2.23
N ILE A 11 -28.87 27.95 2.84
CA ILE A 11 -29.68 27.99 4.09
C ILE A 11 -31.24 28.18 4.10
N THR A 12 -31.90 27.03 4.38
CA THR A 12 -33.12 26.69 5.20
C THR A 12 -34.60 27.01 4.84
N THR A 13 -35.40 25.93 4.94
CA THR A 13 -36.80 25.73 5.43
C THR A 13 -37.98 26.55 4.86
N ALA A 14 -39.22 26.04 4.73
CA ALA A 14 -39.80 24.68 4.72
C ALA A 14 -41.28 24.79 4.23
N ILE A 15 -41.91 23.67 3.81
CA ILE A 15 -43.34 23.33 4.04
C ILE A 15 -43.65 21.93 3.45
N CYS A 16 -44.38 21.12 4.22
CA CYS A 16 -44.70 19.72 3.93
C CYS A 16 -45.98 19.56 3.09
N LEU A 17 -45.99 18.66 2.09
CA LEU A 17 -47.04 17.62 1.93
C LEU A 17 -46.72 16.55 0.86
N GLN A 18 -46.80 15.28 1.27
CA GLN A 18 -47.04 14.03 0.50
C GLN A 18 -45.95 13.36 -0.37
N VAL A 19 -45.28 12.39 0.28
CA VAL A 19 -45.03 10.99 -0.18
C VAL A 19 -44.42 10.74 -1.58
N SER A 20 -43.10 10.70 -1.64
CA SER A 20 -42.33 9.62 -2.31
C SER A 20 -40.86 9.68 -1.87
N GLY A 21 -40.49 8.98 -0.80
CA GLY A 21 -39.07 8.75 -0.50
C GLY A 21 -38.54 7.68 -1.44
N GLN A 22 -37.84 8.09 -2.50
CA GLN A 22 -37.11 7.17 -3.37
C GLN A 22 -35.74 6.89 -2.77
N ALA A 23 -35.25 5.67 -2.90
CA ALA A 23 -33.88 5.35 -2.56
C ALA A 23 -32.94 5.95 -3.63
N VAL A 24 -31.84 6.59 -3.20
CA VAL A 24 -30.89 7.27 -4.10
C VAL A 24 -29.48 6.85 -3.73
N LEU A 25 -28.63 6.55 -4.73
CA LEU A 25 -27.21 6.30 -4.48
C LEU A 25 -26.49 7.61 -4.16
N GLN A 26 -25.79 7.62 -3.03
CA GLN A 26 -24.83 8.62 -2.60
C GLN A 26 -23.43 8.08 -2.88
N THR A 27 -22.49 8.96 -3.23
CA THR A 27 -21.11 8.59 -3.57
C THR A 27 -20.14 9.55 -2.90
N GLU A 28 -19.19 9.00 -2.16
CA GLU A 28 -18.13 9.73 -1.47
C GLU A 28 -16.77 9.32 -2.04
N VAL A 29 -15.87 10.29 -2.23
CA VAL A 29 -14.45 10.02 -2.48
C VAL A 29 -13.75 10.08 -1.13
N VAL A 30 -13.16 8.97 -0.71
CA VAL A 30 -12.53 8.84 0.62
C VAL A 30 -11.10 9.35 0.58
N ARG A 31 -10.31 8.86 -0.39
CA ARG A 31 -8.91 9.22 -0.63
C ARG A 31 -8.49 8.84 -2.05
N VAL A 32 -7.28 9.25 -2.42
CA VAL A 32 -6.64 9.00 -3.71
C VAL A 32 -5.28 8.39 -3.42
N GLU A 33 -4.97 7.27 -4.06
CA GLU A 33 -3.76 6.47 -3.85
C GLU A 33 -3.15 6.06 -5.19
N ALA A 34 -1.97 5.43 -5.19
CA ALA A 34 -1.30 4.98 -6.42
C ALA A 34 -2.14 3.92 -7.16
N GLU A 35 -2.91 3.14 -6.42
CA GLU A 35 -3.81 2.08 -6.84
C GLU A 35 -5.11 2.61 -7.48
N GLY A 36 -5.44 3.88 -7.27
CA GLY A 36 -6.61 4.54 -7.85
C GLY A 36 -7.39 5.45 -6.90
N THR A 37 -8.63 5.80 -7.30
CA THR A 37 -9.53 6.60 -6.46
C THR A 37 -10.42 5.70 -5.60
N VAL A 38 -10.43 5.92 -4.28
CA VAL A 38 -11.25 5.15 -3.34
C VAL A 38 -12.65 5.76 -3.24
N HIS A 39 -13.64 5.07 -3.79
CA HIS A 39 -15.04 5.48 -3.75
C HIS A 39 -15.86 4.64 -2.76
N ARG A 40 -16.60 5.29 -1.85
CA ARG A 40 -17.65 4.64 -1.05
C ARG A 40 -19.02 4.97 -1.59
N VAL A 41 -19.89 3.96 -1.67
CA VAL A 41 -21.23 4.07 -2.24
C VAL A 41 -22.27 3.70 -1.20
N SER A 42 -23.13 4.65 -0.86
CA SER A 42 -24.19 4.52 0.14
C SER A 42 -25.57 4.67 -0.49
N LEU A 43 -26.60 4.15 0.17
CA LEU A 43 -27.99 4.34 -0.22
C LEU A 43 -28.69 5.29 0.75
N ALA A 44 -29.10 6.46 0.27
CA ALA A 44 -29.96 7.37 1.01
C ALA A 44 -31.38 6.79 1.09
N ILE A 45 -31.85 6.55 2.31
CA ILE A 45 -33.19 6.06 2.64
C ILE A 45 -33.74 6.80 3.87
N PRO A 46 -35.06 6.80 4.12
CA PRO A 46 -35.62 7.47 5.29
C PRO A 46 -35.04 6.94 6.61
N GLU A 47 -34.82 7.81 7.58
CA GLU A 47 -34.39 7.45 8.95
C GLU A 47 -35.34 6.40 9.55
N GLY A 48 -34.78 5.29 10.08
CA GLY A 48 -35.55 4.13 10.56
C GLY A 48 -36.05 3.17 9.48
N ALA A 49 -35.68 3.37 8.20
CA ALA A 49 -35.75 2.35 7.16
C ALA A 49 -34.51 1.43 7.20
N SER A 50 -34.60 0.26 6.59
CA SER A 50 -33.47 -0.67 6.47
C SER A 50 -33.30 -1.31 5.10
N VAL A 51 -32.06 -1.52 4.67
CA VAL A 51 -31.72 -2.34 3.49
C VAL A 51 -31.72 -3.81 3.91
N LEU A 52 -32.29 -4.69 3.08
CA LEU A 52 -32.41 -6.13 3.33
C LEU A 52 -31.51 -6.96 2.41
N SER A 53 -31.43 -6.58 1.14
CA SER A 53 -30.56 -7.24 0.15
C SER A 53 -30.21 -6.36 -1.04
N LEU A 54 -29.06 -6.66 -1.65
CA LEU A 54 -28.73 -6.35 -3.03
C LEU A 54 -29.03 -7.58 -3.88
N PHE A 55 -29.62 -7.45 -5.07
CA PHE A 55 -30.04 -8.61 -5.86
C PHE A 55 -29.82 -8.46 -7.38
N SER A 56 -29.81 -9.60 -8.07
CA SER A 56 -29.86 -9.72 -9.53
C SER A 56 -30.90 -10.75 -9.99
N ASP A 57 -31.46 -10.54 -11.18
CA ASP A 57 -32.24 -11.51 -11.93
C ASP A 57 -32.10 -11.28 -13.45
N GLU A 58 -32.73 -12.11 -14.29
CA GLU A 58 -32.67 -12.04 -15.77
C GLU A 58 -33.14 -10.69 -16.35
N ALA A 59 -34.03 -9.98 -15.65
CA ALA A 59 -34.56 -8.68 -16.06
C ALA A 59 -33.85 -7.49 -15.37
N HIS A 60 -33.19 -7.74 -14.24
CA HIS A 60 -32.53 -6.72 -13.41
C HIS A 60 -31.10 -7.18 -13.08
N PRO A 61 -30.11 -6.89 -13.96
CA PRO A 61 -28.74 -7.28 -13.71
C PRO A 61 -28.13 -6.46 -12.56
N LEU A 62 -27.21 -7.06 -11.81
CA LEU A 62 -26.32 -6.34 -10.89
C LEU A 62 -24.94 -6.31 -11.53
N ILE A 63 -24.42 -5.10 -11.74
CA ILE A 63 -23.17 -4.84 -12.47
C ILE A 63 -22.31 -3.87 -11.67
N ALA A 64 -21.03 -4.20 -11.51
CA ALA A 64 -19.98 -3.26 -11.18
C ALA A 64 -18.83 -3.48 -12.17
N SER A 65 -18.56 -2.48 -13.00
CA SER A 65 -17.57 -2.54 -14.09
C SER A 65 -16.63 -1.35 -14.00
N ALA A 66 -15.33 -1.59 -14.06
CA ALA A 66 -14.31 -0.54 -14.08
C ALA A 66 -13.55 -0.58 -15.41
N VAL A 67 -13.26 0.59 -15.99
CA VAL A 67 -12.59 0.68 -17.31
C VAL A 67 -11.18 0.07 -17.30
N GLN A 68 -10.48 0.18 -16.15
CA GLN A 68 -9.12 -0.33 -15.94
C GLN A 68 -9.06 -1.46 -14.90
N GLY A 69 -10.19 -2.11 -14.62
CA GLY A 69 -10.28 -3.11 -13.54
C GLY A 69 -10.43 -2.49 -12.15
N PHE A 70 -10.70 -3.36 -11.17
CA PHE A 70 -10.79 -3.03 -9.75
C PHE A 70 -9.49 -3.43 -9.05
N TYR A 71 -9.05 -2.64 -8.08
CA TYR A 71 -7.98 -3.05 -7.19
C TYR A 71 -8.49 -4.11 -6.20
N GLN A 72 -7.68 -5.16 -6.02
CA GLN A 72 -7.83 -6.25 -5.05
C GLN A 72 -6.41 -6.71 -4.66
N SER A 73 -6.03 -6.67 -3.38
CA SER A 73 -4.79 -7.31 -2.91
C SER A 73 -4.97 -8.81 -2.67
N ASP A 74 -6.18 -9.23 -2.25
CA ASP A 74 -6.47 -10.56 -1.74
C ASP A 74 -7.71 -11.19 -2.40
N ASP A 75 -7.59 -12.44 -2.90
CA ASP A 75 -8.67 -13.23 -3.54
C ASP A 75 -9.95 -13.41 -2.66
N ALA A 76 -9.91 -13.03 -1.38
CA ALA A 76 -10.99 -13.24 -0.40
C ALA A 76 -11.88 -12.00 -0.15
N ALA A 77 -11.50 -10.81 -0.63
CA ALA A 77 -12.06 -9.52 -0.19
C ALA A 77 -13.56 -9.26 -0.49
N LEU A 78 -14.19 -10.08 -1.35
CA LEU A 78 -15.48 -9.76 -1.97
C LEU A 78 -16.66 -9.54 -0.99
N LEU A 79 -16.61 -10.14 0.19
CA LEU A 79 -17.69 -10.11 1.19
C LEU A 79 -17.28 -10.29 2.65
N PHE A 80 -16.12 -10.89 2.90
CA PHE A 80 -15.72 -11.30 4.23
C PHE A 80 -14.83 -10.23 4.85
N GLN A 81 -15.31 -9.64 5.94
CA GLN A 81 -14.56 -8.73 6.82
C GLN A 81 -14.20 -7.35 6.24
N GLY A 82 -15.20 -6.46 6.12
CA GLY A 82 -14.97 -5.00 6.07
C GLY A 82 -14.43 -4.37 7.39
N ALA A 83 -13.64 -5.14 8.13
CA ALA A 83 -12.87 -4.79 9.31
C ALA A 83 -11.40 -5.29 9.20
N ASP A 84 -11.14 -6.25 8.31
CA ASP A 84 -9.81 -6.84 8.04
C ASP A 84 -9.38 -6.68 6.57
N ALA A 85 -10.32 -6.42 5.64
CA ALA A 85 -10.03 -6.01 4.27
C ALA A 85 -9.27 -4.68 4.27
N LEU A 86 -8.20 -4.60 3.48
CA LEU A 86 -7.40 -3.39 3.40
C LEU A 86 -8.27 -2.23 2.93
N ASP A 87 -7.96 -1.04 3.45
CA ASP A 87 -8.73 0.17 3.17
C ASP A 87 -8.67 0.55 1.66
N THR A 88 -7.77 -0.09 0.90
CA THR A 88 -7.48 -0.02 -0.56
C THR A 88 -8.33 -0.95 -1.43
N ASP A 89 -9.03 -1.95 -0.88
CA ASP A 89 -9.71 -3.00 -1.66
C ASP A 89 -11.13 -2.63 -2.14
N SER A 90 -11.61 -3.37 -3.16
CA SER A 90 -12.94 -3.24 -3.74
C SER A 90 -13.90 -4.33 -3.25
N TRP A 91 -14.98 -3.97 -2.57
CA TRP A 91 -15.87 -4.92 -1.88
C TRP A 91 -17.33 -4.46 -1.76
N PHE A 92 -18.25 -5.40 -1.57
CA PHE A 92 -19.68 -5.14 -1.35
C PHE A 92 -20.07 -5.31 0.13
N THR A 93 -21.04 -4.53 0.61
CA THR A 93 -21.61 -4.69 1.96
C THR A 93 -23.09 -4.27 2.03
N ILE A 94 -23.70 -4.39 3.21
CA ILE A 94 -24.99 -3.78 3.57
C ILE A 94 -24.88 -3.21 4.99
N GLY A 95 -24.34 -1.98 5.05
CA GLY A 95 -24.04 -1.22 6.26
C GLY A 95 -22.92 -1.81 7.13
N ILE A 96 -22.48 -1.04 8.14
CA ILE A 96 -21.52 -1.47 9.17
C ILE A 96 -21.59 -0.54 10.39
N PRO A 97 -21.62 -1.13 11.59
CA PRO A 97 -20.85 -0.60 12.72
C PRO A 97 -19.99 -1.72 13.34
N SER A 98 -18.67 -1.52 13.33
CA SER A 98 -17.64 -2.24 14.12
C SER A 98 -17.87 -3.74 14.35
N GLY A 99 -17.42 -4.59 13.42
CA GLY A 99 -17.36 -6.04 13.61
C GLY A 99 -17.65 -6.85 12.35
N THR A 100 -17.72 -8.18 12.51
CA THR A 100 -17.93 -9.12 11.41
C THR A 100 -19.24 -8.86 10.63
N SER A 101 -19.16 -8.95 9.30
CA SER A 101 -20.29 -8.70 8.40
C SER A 101 -21.33 -9.83 8.50
N ASN A 102 -22.59 -9.48 8.81
CA ASN A 102 -23.73 -10.42 8.76
C ASN A 102 -24.36 -10.52 7.36
N VAL A 103 -23.65 -10.03 6.35
CA VAL A 103 -24.00 -10.13 4.93
C VAL A 103 -23.66 -11.54 4.44
N GLN A 104 -24.53 -12.11 3.62
CA GLN A 104 -24.34 -13.43 3.02
C GLN A 104 -24.60 -13.34 1.51
N ALA A 105 -23.78 -13.99 0.68
CA ALA A 105 -24.08 -14.21 -0.73
C ALA A 105 -24.88 -15.50 -0.94
N THR A 106 -25.78 -15.49 -1.92
CA THR A 106 -26.28 -16.71 -2.57
C THR A 106 -26.63 -16.42 -4.02
N GLY A 107 -26.49 -17.40 -4.91
CA GLY A 107 -26.85 -17.24 -6.32
C GLY A 107 -26.62 -18.49 -7.16
N GLY A 108 -26.96 -18.38 -8.45
CA GLY A 108 -26.70 -19.39 -9.46
C GLY A 108 -25.25 -19.42 -9.95
N ALA A 109 -24.98 -20.24 -10.96
CA ALA A 109 -23.62 -20.41 -11.50
C ALA A 109 -23.02 -19.10 -12.07
N GLY A 110 -23.83 -18.21 -12.64
CA GLY A 110 -23.37 -16.90 -13.11
C GLY A 110 -23.11 -15.90 -11.97
N TRP A 111 -23.74 -16.07 -10.81
CA TRP A 111 -23.37 -15.31 -9.60
C TRP A 111 -22.00 -15.76 -9.09
N THR A 112 -21.73 -17.07 -9.03
CA THR A 112 -20.39 -17.59 -8.66
C THR A 112 -19.31 -17.11 -9.63
N ALA A 113 -19.55 -17.18 -10.94
CA ALA A 113 -18.59 -16.68 -11.94
C ALA A 113 -18.37 -15.15 -11.84
N ALA A 114 -19.42 -14.36 -11.58
CA ALA A 114 -19.27 -12.92 -11.33
C ALA A 114 -18.50 -12.61 -10.04
N THR A 115 -18.63 -13.48 -9.03
CA THR A 115 -17.89 -13.41 -7.76
C THR A 115 -16.39 -13.67 -8.01
N GLU A 116 -16.05 -14.78 -8.65
CA GLU A 116 -14.67 -15.14 -9.01
C GLU A 116 -14.00 -14.09 -9.91
N ALA A 117 -14.76 -13.51 -10.87
CA ALA A 117 -14.26 -12.46 -11.74
C ALA A 117 -13.95 -11.16 -10.99
N PHE A 118 -14.76 -10.76 -10.01
CA PHE A 118 -14.53 -9.52 -9.25
C PHE A 118 -13.43 -9.65 -8.20
N ALA A 119 -13.27 -10.84 -7.61
CA ALA A 119 -12.16 -11.14 -6.70
C ALA A 119 -10.79 -11.08 -7.41
N SER A 120 -10.74 -11.36 -8.71
CA SER A 120 -9.55 -11.22 -9.56
C SER A 120 -9.43 -9.85 -10.24
N GLY A 121 -10.03 -8.80 -9.67
CA GLY A 121 -9.99 -7.41 -10.18
C GLY A 121 -10.84 -7.15 -11.44
N GLY A 122 -11.60 -8.15 -11.91
CA GLY A 122 -12.46 -8.07 -13.09
C GLY A 122 -13.85 -7.49 -12.82
N THR A 123 -14.67 -7.43 -13.87
CA THR A 123 -16.05 -6.90 -13.78
C THR A 123 -16.99 -7.87 -13.07
N PHE A 124 -17.68 -7.40 -12.03
CA PHE A 124 -18.85 -8.10 -11.48
C PHE A 124 -20.04 -7.91 -12.42
N SER A 125 -20.62 -8.99 -12.94
CA SER A 125 -21.84 -8.93 -13.75
C SER A 125 -22.70 -10.17 -13.58
N SER A 126 -23.77 -10.07 -12.78
CA SER A 126 -24.76 -11.14 -12.63
C SER A 126 -26.09 -10.76 -13.28
N SER A 127 -26.54 -11.56 -14.24
CA SER A 127 -27.75 -11.33 -15.06
C SER A 127 -28.44 -12.63 -15.49
N ASP A 128 -28.17 -13.75 -14.80
CA ASP A 128 -28.72 -15.05 -15.17
C ASP A 128 -30.13 -15.31 -14.60
N SER A 129 -30.81 -16.34 -15.11
CA SER A 129 -32.20 -16.69 -14.75
C SER A 129 -32.39 -17.36 -13.38
N PHE A 130 -31.29 -17.67 -12.69
CA PHE A 130 -31.28 -18.07 -11.28
C PHE A 130 -30.98 -16.87 -10.37
N GLY A 131 -30.26 -15.88 -10.89
CA GLY A 131 -29.90 -14.64 -10.21
C GLY A 131 -28.99 -14.88 -9.01
N GLY A 132 -29.00 -13.90 -8.10
CA GLY A 132 -28.38 -14.02 -6.79
C GLY A 132 -28.57 -12.75 -5.98
N GLY A 133 -27.96 -12.70 -4.81
CA GLY A 133 -28.00 -11.52 -3.96
C GLY A 133 -27.10 -11.59 -2.74
N PHE A 134 -26.70 -10.41 -2.30
CA PHE A 134 -26.15 -10.15 -0.98
C PHE A 134 -27.32 -9.86 -0.03
N PHE A 135 -27.45 -10.56 1.09
CA PHE A 135 -28.58 -10.39 2.00
C PHE A 135 -28.16 -10.43 3.47
N LEU A 136 -28.92 -9.75 4.32
CA LEU A 136 -28.71 -9.78 5.77
C LEU A 136 -29.47 -10.92 6.45
N LEU A 137 -28.87 -11.48 7.50
CA LEU A 137 -29.56 -12.43 8.38
C LEU A 137 -30.71 -11.73 9.16
N PRO A 138 -31.82 -12.44 9.51
CA PRO A 138 -33.05 -11.83 10.02
C PRO A 138 -32.98 -11.06 11.35
N PHE A 139 -31.82 -11.07 12.02
CA PHE A 139 -31.57 -10.40 13.30
C PHE A 139 -30.44 -9.35 13.21
N SER A 140 -29.92 -9.07 12.01
CA SER A 140 -28.90 -8.04 11.83
C SER A 140 -29.51 -6.64 11.77
N SER A 141 -29.00 -5.73 12.59
CA SER A 141 -29.27 -4.30 12.52
C SER A 141 -28.33 -3.54 11.56
N GLN A 142 -27.34 -4.21 10.94
CA GLN A 142 -26.34 -3.54 10.07
C GLN A 142 -26.98 -2.78 8.89
N GLY A 143 -28.11 -3.27 8.37
CA GLY A 143 -28.85 -2.62 7.30
C GLY A 143 -29.76 -1.48 7.75
N GLU A 144 -29.87 -1.17 9.04
CA GLU A 144 -30.66 -0.04 9.54
C GLU A 144 -29.96 1.29 9.23
N SER A 145 -30.73 2.28 8.78
CA SER A 145 -30.19 3.57 8.39
C SER A 145 -29.64 4.36 9.59
N ASN A 146 -28.35 4.69 9.54
CA ASN A 146 -27.72 5.63 10.48
C ASN A 146 -27.65 7.01 9.82
N GLY A 147 -28.36 7.99 10.37
CA GLY A 147 -28.37 9.37 9.84
C GLY A 147 -29.05 9.57 8.48
N GLY A 148 -29.71 8.55 7.92
CA GLY A 148 -30.39 8.61 6.61
C GLY A 148 -29.70 7.82 5.49
N GLU A 149 -28.61 7.11 5.77
CA GLU A 149 -27.86 6.34 4.77
C GLU A 149 -27.48 4.93 5.25
N VAL A 150 -27.15 4.06 4.29
CA VAL A 150 -26.61 2.70 4.51
C VAL A 150 -25.53 2.41 3.46
N LEU A 151 -24.31 2.09 3.88
CA LEU A 151 -23.20 1.76 2.97
C LEU A 151 -23.51 0.48 2.17
N LEU A 152 -23.21 0.48 0.86
CA LEU A 152 -23.41 -0.67 -0.04
C LEU A 152 -22.10 -1.28 -0.56
N GLY A 153 -20.98 -0.57 -0.47
CA GLY A 153 -19.66 -1.07 -0.86
C GLY A 153 -18.61 0.02 -1.03
N GLN A 154 -17.39 -0.43 -1.26
CA GLN A 154 -16.22 0.37 -1.64
C GLN A 154 -15.71 -0.11 -2.99
N PHE A 155 -15.29 0.81 -3.85
CA PHE A 155 -14.80 0.51 -5.19
C PHE A 155 -13.55 1.36 -5.46
N VAL A 156 -12.46 0.69 -5.81
CA VAL A 156 -11.16 1.31 -6.06
C VAL A 156 -10.72 0.97 -7.48
N SER A 157 -10.46 2.01 -8.27
CA SER A 157 -9.97 1.90 -9.65
C SER A 157 -9.23 3.17 -10.05
N PRO A 158 -8.20 3.09 -10.91
CA PRO A 158 -7.63 4.27 -11.56
C PRO A 158 -8.57 4.84 -12.64
N GLY A 159 -9.51 4.03 -13.16
CA GLY A 159 -10.45 4.43 -14.21
C GLY A 159 -11.89 4.66 -13.72
N PRO A 160 -12.78 5.17 -14.59
CA PRO A 160 -14.21 5.26 -14.30
C PRO A 160 -14.84 3.92 -13.92
N VAL A 161 -15.74 3.94 -12.95
CA VAL A 161 -16.51 2.76 -12.50
C VAL A 161 -18.00 2.98 -12.76
N ASP A 162 -18.59 2.11 -13.58
CA ASP A 162 -20.03 2.04 -13.81
C ASP A 162 -20.68 1.02 -12.88
N LEU A 163 -21.59 1.49 -12.03
CA LEU A 163 -22.39 0.66 -11.14
C LEU A 163 -23.85 0.62 -11.59
N THR A 164 -24.46 -0.56 -11.52
CA THR A 164 -25.91 -0.78 -11.64
C THR A 164 -26.36 -1.77 -10.57
N LEU A 165 -27.10 -1.28 -9.60
CA LEU A 165 -27.52 -2.00 -8.40
C LEU A 165 -29.04 -2.15 -8.36
N ASN A 166 -29.51 -3.24 -7.73
CA ASN A 166 -30.92 -3.44 -7.39
C ASN A 166 -31.01 -3.78 -5.90
N VAL A 167 -31.93 -3.14 -5.19
CA VAL A 167 -31.99 -3.15 -3.74
C VAL A 167 -33.38 -3.53 -3.25
N GLN A 168 -33.46 -4.47 -2.31
CA GLN A 168 -34.64 -4.66 -1.48
C GLN A 168 -34.46 -3.89 -0.17
N TRP A 169 -35.36 -2.96 0.12
CA TRP A 169 -35.33 -2.15 1.34
C TRP A 169 -36.71 -2.04 1.99
N LYS A 170 -36.77 -1.76 3.28
CA LYS A 170 -37.98 -1.74 4.09
C LYS A 170 -38.17 -0.35 4.71
N PRO A 171 -39.21 0.42 4.33
CA PRO A 171 -39.36 1.81 4.78
C PRO A 171 -39.65 2.00 6.28
N SER A 172 -40.23 1.00 6.93
CA SER A 172 -40.41 0.93 8.40
C SER A 172 -40.81 -0.49 8.81
N ALA A 173 -40.74 -0.82 10.10
CA ALA A 173 -41.11 -2.14 10.62
C ALA A 173 -42.52 -2.62 10.20
N GLU A 174 -43.49 -1.71 10.06
CA GLU A 174 -44.89 -1.98 9.73
C GLU A 174 -45.19 -2.05 8.23
N LEU A 175 -44.29 -1.56 7.37
CA LEU A 175 -44.48 -1.49 5.92
C LEU A 175 -43.87 -2.70 5.19
N PRO A 176 -44.42 -3.10 4.02
CA PRO A 176 -43.82 -4.13 3.19
C PRO A 176 -42.49 -3.65 2.60
N ALA A 177 -41.59 -4.59 2.33
CA ALA A 177 -40.36 -4.29 1.59
C ALA A 177 -40.67 -3.83 0.16
N VAL A 178 -39.84 -2.91 -0.33
CA VAL A 178 -39.85 -2.31 -1.66
C VAL A 178 -38.64 -2.84 -2.43
N LEU A 179 -38.81 -3.07 -3.73
CA LEU A 179 -37.74 -3.40 -4.67
C LEU A 179 -37.47 -2.15 -5.51
N GLU A 180 -36.26 -1.62 -5.44
CA GLU A 180 -35.78 -0.56 -6.33
C GLU A 180 -34.79 -1.21 -7.31
N THR A 181 -34.98 -1.03 -8.63
CA THR A 181 -34.18 -1.68 -9.67
C THR A 181 -33.56 -0.67 -10.62
N GLY A 182 -32.39 -0.98 -11.16
CA GLY A 182 -31.67 -0.12 -12.10
C GLY A 182 -31.15 1.17 -11.47
N LEU A 183 -30.79 1.16 -10.18
CA LEU A 183 -30.08 2.27 -9.55
C LEU A 183 -28.66 2.31 -10.12
N SER A 184 -28.36 3.29 -10.96
CA SER A 184 -27.05 3.41 -11.61
C SER A 184 -26.33 4.69 -11.24
N VAL A 185 -25.00 4.59 -11.12
CA VAL A 185 -24.10 5.72 -10.91
C VAL A 185 -22.77 5.41 -11.59
N THR A 186 -22.17 6.41 -12.22
CA THR A 186 -20.81 6.34 -12.74
C THR A 186 -19.91 7.13 -11.80
N LEU A 187 -18.97 6.44 -11.17
CA LEU A 187 -17.90 7.05 -10.38
C LEU A 187 -16.83 7.55 -11.35
N GLN A 188 -16.31 8.74 -11.10
CA GLN A 188 -15.24 9.34 -11.90
C GLN A 188 -13.98 9.40 -11.02
N PRO A 189 -12.82 8.93 -11.50
CA PRO A 189 -11.57 9.06 -10.76
C PRO A 189 -11.27 10.53 -10.50
N PHE A 190 -10.67 10.82 -9.35
CA PHE A 190 -10.33 12.17 -8.92
C PHE A 190 -8.81 12.28 -8.82
N GLY A 191 -8.17 12.65 -9.93
CA GLY A 191 -6.72 12.77 -10.05
C GLY A 191 -6.35 13.84 -11.08
N GLN A 192 -5.06 14.19 -11.12
CA GLN A 192 -4.56 15.17 -12.08
C GLN A 192 -4.37 14.52 -13.45
N GLU A 193 -4.82 15.19 -14.52
CA GLU A 193 -4.47 14.81 -15.90
C GLU A 193 -2.99 15.16 -16.16
N GLY A 194 -2.23 14.24 -16.76
CA GLY A 194 -0.82 14.44 -17.10
C GLY A 194 -0.12 13.13 -17.46
N CYS A 195 1.14 13.18 -17.90
CA CYS A 195 1.86 11.99 -18.28
C CYS A 195 2.14 11.06 -17.09
N THR A 196 1.70 9.80 -17.18
CA THR A 196 1.83 8.78 -16.12
C THR A 196 3.01 7.82 -16.32
N SER A 197 3.86 8.01 -17.33
CA SER A 197 5.02 7.16 -17.58
C SER A 197 6.28 7.73 -16.95
N GLU A 198 6.90 6.98 -16.04
CA GLU A 198 8.18 7.33 -15.38
C GLU A 198 9.34 7.54 -16.36
N LEU A 199 9.25 6.99 -17.57
CA LEU A 199 10.26 7.15 -18.64
C LEU A 199 10.14 8.50 -19.38
N ALA A 200 9.07 9.26 -19.17
CA ALA A 200 8.84 10.53 -19.87
C ALA A 200 9.54 11.72 -19.20
N LEU A 201 10.07 12.63 -20.01
CA LEU A 201 10.68 13.90 -19.59
C LEU A 201 9.71 14.84 -18.84
N ASN A 202 8.41 14.60 -18.97
CA ASN A 202 7.33 15.32 -18.31
C ASN A 202 6.44 14.39 -17.47
N PHE A 203 6.98 13.28 -16.96
CA PHE A 203 6.33 12.44 -15.96
C PHE A 203 5.77 13.31 -14.82
N ASN A 204 4.51 13.08 -14.47
CA ASN A 204 3.88 13.68 -13.30
C ASN A 204 3.54 12.57 -12.29
N PRO A 205 4.23 12.50 -11.13
CA PRO A 205 3.94 11.50 -10.10
C PRO A 205 2.53 11.67 -9.49
N ASP A 206 1.92 12.85 -9.63
CA ASP A 206 0.54 13.12 -9.18
C ASP A 206 -0.52 12.79 -10.26
N ALA A 207 -0.11 12.31 -11.45
CA ALA A 207 -1.03 11.95 -12.52
C ALA A 207 -1.45 10.48 -12.45
N LEU A 208 -2.76 10.26 -12.42
CA LEU A 208 -3.39 8.93 -12.47
C LEU A 208 -4.09 8.67 -13.82
N ILE A 209 -4.14 9.68 -14.70
CA ILE A 209 -4.82 9.63 -16.00
C ILE A 209 -3.88 10.23 -17.05
N ASP A 210 -3.37 9.37 -17.94
CA ASP A 210 -2.56 9.81 -19.08
C ASP A 210 -3.42 10.64 -20.04
N ASP A 211 -3.05 11.91 -20.19
CA ASP A 211 -3.67 12.85 -21.13
C ASP A 211 -3.06 12.77 -22.54
N GLY A 212 -2.08 11.87 -22.74
CA GLY A 212 -1.31 11.72 -23.96
C GLY A 212 -0.28 12.84 -24.17
N SER A 213 0.08 13.58 -23.10
CA SER A 213 1.10 14.62 -23.16
C SER A 213 2.53 14.10 -23.00
N CYS A 214 2.73 12.81 -22.76
CA CYS A 214 4.06 12.21 -22.57
C CYS A 214 5.04 12.56 -23.71
N THR A 215 6.21 13.06 -23.33
CA THR A 215 7.34 13.38 -24.20
C THR A 215 8.56 12.61 -23.73
N TYR A 216 9.20 11.87 -24.63
CA TYR A 216 10.33 10.99 -24.32
C TYR A 216 11.63 11.54 -24.94
N PRO A 217 12.81 11.11 -24.45
CA PRO A 217 14.10 11.46 -25.07
C PRO A 217 14.22 10.89 -26.49
N THR A 218 14.90 11.61 -27.39
CA THR A 218 15.22 11.11 -28.74
C THR A 218 16.57 10.38 -28.76
N GLY A 219 16.61 9.17 -29.32
CA GLY A 219 17.79 8.30 -29.32
C GLY A 219 17.69 7.24 -28.22
N SER A 220 16.65 6.40 -28.31
CA SER A 220 16.09 5.72 -27.14
C SER A 220 16.89 4.52 -26.61
N PHE A 221 17.70 3.84 -27.41
CA PHE A 221 18.34 2.59 -26.99
C PHE A 221 19.39 2.86 -25.90
N THR A 222 19.16 2.37 -24.68
CA THR A 222 20.01 2.59 -23.51
C THR A 222 20.98 1.44 -23.21
N GLY A 223 20.90 0.34 -23.96
CA GLY A 223 21.80 -0.82 -23.81
C GLY A 223 21.07 -2.15 -23.68
N LEU A 224 21.83 -3.22 -23.48
CA LEU A 224 21.29 -4.55 -23.16
C LEU A 224 21.27 -4.77 -21.64
N SER A 225 20.31 -5.56 -21.17
CA SER A 225 20.21 -6.00 -19.78
C SER A 225 19.82 -7.48 -19.72
N PHE A 226 19.94 -8.08 -18.54
CA PHE A 226 19.38 -9.39 -18.25
C PHE A 226 18.60 -9.36 -16.94
N SER A 227 17.75 -10.37 -16.72
CA SER A 227 17.21 -10.69 -15.41
C SER A 227 17.23 -12.20 -15.19
N VAL A 228 17.40 -12.65 -13.95
CA VAL A 228 17.13 -14.04 -13.58
C VAL A 228 15.64 -14.30 -13.76
N HIS A 229 15.28 -15.31 -14.56
CA HIS A 229 13.90 -15.77 -14.72
C HIS A 229 13.59 -16.92 -13.75
N GLU A 230 14.52 -17.86 -13.61
CA GLU A 230 14.44 -19.00 -12.71
C GLU A 230 15.82 -19.21 -12.08
N ALA A 231 15.89 -19.26 -10.75
CA ALA A 231 17.14 -19.48 -10.03
C ALA A 231 17.74 -20.88 -10.31
N ALA A 232 19.03 -21.05 -10.02
CA ALA A 232 19.67 -22.35 -10.03
C ALA A 232 18.97 -23.30 -9.04
N THR A 233 18.99 -24.59 -9.33
CA THR A 233 18.54 -25.64 -8.41
C THR A 233 19.61 -26.71 -8.31
N ALA A 234 19.54 -27.56 -7.29
CA ALA A 234 20.45 -28.70 -7.12
C ALA A 234 20.42 -29.74 -8.27
N ALA A 235 19.62 -29.53 -9.32
CA ALA A 235 19.50 -30.39 -10.49
C ALA A 235 19.59 -29.67 -11.85
N LEU A 236 19.45 -28.33 -11.91
CA LEU A 236 19.39 -27.56 -13.16
C LEU A 236 20.02 -26.15 -13.01
N PRO A 237 20.72 -25.63 -14.03
CA PRO A 237 21.30 -24.29 -14.03
C PRO A 237 20.27 -23.17 -13.92
N PRO A 238 20.70 -21.93 -13.58
CA PRO A 238 19.84 -20.75 -13.66
C PRO A 238 19.41 -20.46 -15.10
N THR A 239 18.24 -19.84 -15.24
CA THR A 239 17.70 -19.34 -16.51
C THR A 239 17.63 -17.83 -16.47
N TYR A 240 18.21 -17.18 -17.46
CA TYR A 240 18.22 -15.73 -17.66
C TYR A 240 17.28 -15.35 -18.80
N ARG A 241 16.73 -14.13 -18.75
CA ARG A 241 16.11 -13.45 -19.89
C ARG A 241 16.94 -12.25 -20.27
N ILE A 242 17.17 -12.07 -21.57
CA ILE A 242 17.97 -10.98 -22.15
C ILE A 242 17.03 -9.96 -22.79
N TYR A 243 17.28 -8.67 -22.56
CA TYR A 243 16.45 -7.57 -23.04
C TYR A 243 17.27 -6.49 -23.74
N ALA A 244 16.68 -5.85 -24.75
CA ALA A 244 17.09 -4.54 -25.24
C ALA A 244 16.28 -3.45 -24.50
N ASN A 245 16.95 -2.43 -23.97
CA ASN A 245 16.31 -1.37 -23.18
C ASN A 245 16.19 -0.08 -23.99
N PHE A 246 15.07 0.63 -23.78
CA PHE A 246 14.68 1.84 -24.48
C PHE A 246 14.14 2.86 -23.48
N SER A 247 14.61 4.10 -23.54
CA SER A 247 14.08 5.24 -22.77
C SER A 247 12.78 5.82 -23.34
N ASN A 248 12.32 5.34 -24.50
CA ASN A 248 11.03 5.68 -25.11
C ASN A 248 10.23 4.39 -25.36
N PRO A 249 9.07 4.17 -24.71
CA PRO A 249 8.27 2.96 -24.91
C PRO A 249 7.55 2.91 -26.27
N ASN A 250 7.52 4.01 -27.02
CA ASN A 250 7.03 4.03 -28.41
C ASN A 250 8.07 3.53 -29.43
N GLU A 251 9.30 3.33 -28.99
CA GLU A 251 10.40 2.79 -29.79
C GLU A 251 10.56 1.28 -29.52
N GLY A 252 11.45 0.62 -30.26
CA GLY A 252 11.57 -0.83 -30.12
C GLY A 252 12.61 -1.50 -31.01
N LEU A 253 12.66 -2.83 -30.98
CA LEU A 253 13.62 -3.64 -31.73
C LEU A 253 12.96 -4.22 -33.00
N VAL A 254 13.50 -3.94 -34.18
CA VAL A 254 13.06 -4.54 -35.46
C VAL A 254 13.71 -5.90 -35.69
N SER A 255 15.00 -5.99 -35.39
CA SER A 255 15.79 -7.22 -35.47
C SER A 255 17.09 -7.13 -34.68
N TRP A 256 17.62 -8.26 -34.24
CA TRP A 256 19.00 -8.40 -33.82
C TRP A 256 19.73 -9.40 -34.72
N PHE A 257 20.93 -9.05 -35.18
CA PHE A 257 21.55 -9.65 -36.34
C PHE A 257 23.09 -9.62 -36.31
N GLY A 258 23.66 -10.48 -37.15
CA GLY A 258 25.08 -10.61 -37.44
C GLY A 258 25.32 -10.57 -38.93
N THR A 259 26.49 -10.07 -39.31
CA THR A 259 27.00 -10.05 -40.69
C THR A 259 28.27 -10.91 -40.76
N ALA A 260 28.81 -11.15 -41.97
CA ALA A 260 30.08 -11.87 -42.10
C ALA A 260 31.27 -11.18 -41.41
N GLU A 261 31.27 -9.84 -41.36
CA GLU A 261 32.34 -9.02 -40.74
C GLU A 261 32.08 -8.73 -39.25
N SER A 262 30.82 -8.71 -38.82
CA SER A 262 30.38 -8.54 -37.43
C SER A 262 29.35 -9.61 -37.09
N PRO A 263 29.79 -10.85 -36.84
CA PRO A 263 28.91 -11.98 -36.57
C PRO A 263 28.15 -11.82 -35.25
N LEU A 264 26.92 -12.33 -35.22
CA LEU A 264 26.13 -12.51 -34.01
C LEU A 264 26.70 -13.73 -33.30
N HIS A 265 27.13 -13.51 -32.07
CA HIS A 265 27.62 -14.54 -31.17
C HIS A 265 26.81 -14.50 -29.89
N LEU A 266 26.16 -15.61 -29.53
CA LEU A 266 25.61 -15.85 -28.21
C LEU A 266 26.22 -17.13 -27.68
N GLN A 267 27.20 -16.97 -26.80
CA GLN A 267 28.11 -18.03 -26.36
C GLN A 267 28.01 -18.25 -24.85
N THR A 268 28.32 -19.46 -24.40
CA THR A 268 28.50 -19.77 -22.97
C THR A 268 29.84 -20.46 -22.73
N THR A 269 30.46 -20.22 -21.57
CA THR A 269 31.68 -20.96 -21.18
C THR A 269 31.44 -22.44 -20.88
N THR A 270 30.17 -22.91 -20.88
CA THR A 270 29.80 -24.32 -20.68
C THR A 270 28.98 -24.88 -21.86
N SER A 271 27.65 -24.94 -21.72
CA SER A 271 26.70 -25.39 -22.74
C SER A 271 25.32 -24.83 -22.42
N PHE A 272 24.49 -24.56 -23.44
CA PHE A 272 23.10 -24.20 -23.22
C PHE A 272 22.26 -25.45 -22.93
N TYR A 273 21.36 -25.34 -21.96
CA TYR A 273 20.41 -26.40 -21.64
C TYR A 273 19.25 -26.36 -22.63
N GLN A 274 19.00 -27.49 -23.30
CA GLN A 274 17.95 -27.67 -24.29
C GLN A 274 17.09 -28.89 -23.99
N MET A 275 15.79 -28.76 -24.26
CA MET A 275 14.78 -29.79 -24.06
C MET A 275 14.46 -30.49 -25.38
N ALA A 276 14.24 -31.81 -25.34
CA ALA A 276 13.99 -32.62 -26.54
C ALA A 276 12.64 -32.33 -27.27
N GLU A 277 11.80 -31.48 -26.68
CA GLU A 277 10.53 -30.98 -27.25
C GLU A 277 10.59 -29.46 -27.51
N GLY A 278 11.75 -28.85 -27.30
CA GLY A 278 12.06 -27.43 -27.47
C GLY A 278 12.41 -27.04 -28.90
N GLY A 279 12.93 -25.82 -29.06
CA GLY A 279 13.38 -25.30 -30.34
C GLY A 279 13.85 -23.84 -30.30
N LEU A 280 14.64 -23.47 -31.29
CA LEU A 280 15.34 -22.18 -31.39
C LEU A 280 14.48 -20.91 -31.17
N GLY A 281 13.17 -20.96 -31.46
CA GLY A 281 12.25 -19.83 -31.34
C GLY A 281 11.31 -19.94 -30.14
N TYR A 282 10.80 -18.80 -29.67
CA TYR A 282 9.84 -18.69 -28.56
C TYR A 282 8.74 -19.79 -28.56
N PRO A 283 8.58 -20.58 -27.48
CA PRO A 283 7.72 -21.76 -27.44
C PRO A 283 6.23 -21.45 -27.19
N GLU A 284 5.60 -20.74 -28.14
CA GLU A 284 4.20 -20.26 -28.03
C GLU A 284 3.22 -21.39 -27.66
N GLY A 285 2.54 -21.23 -26.51
CA GLY A 285 1.55 -22.18 -26.01
C GLY A 285 2.09 -23.41 -25.26
N ASN A 286 3.42 -23.58 -25.15
CA ASN A 286 4.08 -24.63 -24.37
C ASN A 286 5.01 -24.08 -23.27
N GLU A 287 4.93 -22.78 -22.98
CA GLU A 287 5.77 -22.04 -22.01
C GLU A 287 5.97 -22.76 -20.67
N SER A 288 4.91 -23.35 -20.10
CA SER A 288 4.98 -24.08 -18.83
C SER A 288 5.64 -25.46 -18.89
N LEU A 289 5.82 -26.03 -20.08
CA LEU A 289 6.57 -27.27 -20.31
C LEU A 289 8.04 -27.01 -20.67
N LEU A 290 8.35 -25.82 -21.17
CA LEU A 290 9.65 -25.42 -21.71
C LEU A 290 10.26 -24.24 -20.90
N GLN A 291 9.91 -24.11 -19.61
CA GLN A 291 10.29 -22.99 -18.75
C GLN A 291 11.81 -22.76 -18.66
N ARG A 292 12.61 -23.82 -18.80
CA ARG A 292 14.08 -23.77 -18.75
C ARG A 292 14.75 -24.06 -20.09
N ASP A 293 13.99 -24.22 -21.17
CA ASP A 293 14.52 -24.35 -22.53
C ASP A 293 15.22 -23.05 -22.97
N SER A 294 16.27 -23.15 -23.78
CA SER A 294 17.03 -21.98 -24.26
C SER A 294 16.62 -21.62 -25.68
N TRP A 295 16.09 -20.42 -25.88
CA TRP A 295 15.52 -19.98 -27.15
C TRP A 295 15.73 -18.48 -27.39
N VAL A 296 15.63 -18.09 -28.66
CA VAL A 296 15.70 -16.69 -29.11
C VAL A 296 14.35 -16.20 -29.60
N THR A 297 14.12 -14.90 -29.48
CA THR A 297 12.86 -14.26 -29.85
C THR A 297 13.09 -12.80 -30.26
N LEU A 298 11.98 -12.15 -30.62
CA LEU A 298 11.87 -10.71 -30.60
C LEU A 298 10.47 -10.39 -30.03
N GLY A 299 10.46 -9.87 -28.80
CA GLY A 299 9.25 -9.72 -28.01
C GLY A 299 8.73 -11.04 -27.43
N ASN A 300 7.66 -10.96 -26.64
CA ASN A 300 7.08 -12.08 -25.90
C ASN A 300 6.04 -12.87 -26.74
N SER A 301 6.40 -13.28 -27.97
CA SER A 301 5.50 -13.98 -28.89
C SER A 301 6.23 -14.86 -29.92
N GLY A 302 5.60 -15.93 -30.42
CA GLY A 302 6.16 -16.86 -31.41
C GLY A 302 6.30 -16.34 -32.85
N SER A 303 6.12 -15.04 -33.08
CA SER A 303 6.05 -14.43 -34.43
C SER A 303 7.39 -13.91 -34.98
N SER A 304 8.51 -14.28 -34.36
CA SER A 304 9.86 -13.94 -34.85
C SER A 304 10.27 -14.75 -36.08
N ILE A 305 10.96 -14.09 -37.02
CA ILE A 305 11.61 -14.67 -38.18
C ILE A 305 13.07 -14.94 -37.83
N ILE A 306 13.50 -16.20 -37.91
CA ILE A 306 14.89 -16.59 -37.61
C ILE A 306 15.52 -17.14 -38.90
N VAL A 307 16.64 -16.56 -39.33
CA VAL A 307 17.34 -16.89 -40.59
C VAL A 307 18.84 -16.84 -40.38
N GLY A 308 19.58 -17.78 -40.98
CA GLY A 308 21.06 -17.72 -41.01
C GLY A 308 21.74 -17.90 -39.65
N LEU A 309 21.14 -18.63 -38.72
CA LEU A 309 21.77 -18.98 -37.43
C LEU A 309 22.06 -20.49 -37.36
N SER A 310 23.07 -20.88 -36.59
CA SER A 310 23.50 -22.27 -36.31
C SER A 310 22.53 -23.05 -35.42
N GLY A 311 21.23 -23.05 -35.76
CA GLY A 311 20.17 -23.61 -34.95
C GLY A 311 20.39 -25.07 -34.53
N GLU A 312 20.82 -25.94 -35.46
CA GLU A 312 21.08 -27.36 -35.12
C GLU A 312 22.18 -27.52 -34.07
N ASP A 313 23.20 -26.66 -34.05
CA ASP A 313 24.26 -26.69 -33.03
C ASP A 313 23.74 -26.14 -31.69
N PHE A 314 22.94 -25.08 -31.71
CA PHE A 314 22.30 -24.50 -30.52
C PHE A 314 21.30 -25.46 -29.86
N GLU A 315 20.49 -26.20 -30.63
CA GLU A 315 19.62 -27.27 -30.11
C GLU A 315 20.41 -28.45 -29.49
N ASN A 316 21.68 -28.61 -29.88
CA ASN A 316 22.61 -29.56 -29.26
C ASN A 316 23.41 -28.94 -28.09
N GLY A 317 23.03 -27.74 -27.63
CA GLY A 317 23.62 -27.03 -26.49
C GLY A 317 24.97 -26.37 -26.78
N GLN A 318 25.32 -26.15 -28.06
CA GLN A 318 26.49 -25.35 -28.46
C GLN A 318 26.12 -23.86 -28.62
N ASP A 319 27.12 -23.02 -28.87
CA ASP A 319 26.93 -21.59 -29.12
C ASP A 319 25.98 -21.31 -30.30
N LEU A 320 25.21 -20.23 -30.20
CA LEU A 320 24.43 -19.69 -31.31
C LEU A 320 25.26 -18.65 -32.06
N ILE A 321 25.56 -18.95 -33.33
CA ILE A 321 26.43 -18.12 -34.17
C ILE A 321 25.73 -17.86 -35.52
N SER A 322 25.88 -16.64 -36.06
CA SER A 322 25.43 -16.33 -37.42
C SER A 322 26.24 -17.05 -38.49
N ASP A 323 25.59 -17.37 -39.61
CA ASP A 323 26.22 -17.95 -40.80
C ASP A 323 27.37 -17.04 -41.30
N PRO A 324 28.58 -17.58 -41.52
CA PRO A 324 29.76 -16.78 -41.85
C PRO A 324 29.78 -16.28 -43.31
N GLU A 325 28.89 -16.76 -44.18
CA GLU A 325 28.77 -16.33 -45.57
C GLU A 325 27.59 -15.37 -45.78
N PHE A 326 26.46 -15.60 -45.10
CA PHE A 326 25.22 -14.84 -45.28
C PHE A 326 24.83 -13.93 -44.11
N GLY A 327 25.50 -14.04 -42.96
CA GLY A 327 25.02 -13.46 -41.71
C GLY A 327 23.78 -14.18 -41.18
N GLY A 328 23.23 -13.67 -40.08
CA GLY A 328 22.10 -14.29 -39.40
C GLY A 328 21.31 -13.30 -38.57
N ALA A 329 20.00 -13.48 -38.47
CA ALA A 329 19.11 -12.52 -37.84
C ALA A 329 17.92 -13.19 -37.15
N VAL A 330 17.49 -12.56 -36.05
CA VAL A 330 16.17 -12.72 -35.45
C VAL A 330 15.43 -11.39 -35.67
N ALA A 331 14.32 -11.43 -36.41
CA ALA A 331 13.62 -10.23 -36.89
C ALA A 331 12.11 -10.34 -36.73
N SER A 332 11.40 -9.21 -36.80
CA SER A 332 9.93 -9.17 -36.86
C SER A 332 9.43 -8.74 -38.23
N PHE A 333 8.15 -9.01 -38.53
CA PHE A 333 7.53 -8.47 -39.75
C PHE A 333 7.32 -6.94 -39.62
N PRO A 334 7.63 -6.13 -40.66
CA PRO A 334 7.38 -4.70 -40.63
C PRO A 334 5.91 -4.36 -40.32
N GLY A 335 5.68 -3.51 -39.33
CA GLY A 335 4.34 -3.10 -38.88
C GLY A 335 3.59 -4.12 -38.01
N SER A 336 4.28 -5.14 -37.48
CA SER A 336 3.66 -6.17 -36.63
C SER A 336 3.50 -5.80 -35.15
N GLY A 337 4.23 -4.79 -34.66
CA GLY A 337 4.15 -4.31 -33.27
C GLY A 337 4.89 -5.16 -32.24
N PHE A 338 5.34 -6.37 -32.57
CA PHE A 338 5.99 -7.31 -31.64
C PHE A 338 7.36 -6.85 -31.11
N GLY A 339 7.95 -5.84 -31.74
CA GLY A 339 9.22 -5.23 -31.32
C GLY A 339 9.12 -4.06 -30.35
N LEU A 340 7.91 -3.60 -30.01
CA LEU A 340 7.75 -2.48 -29.09
C LEU A 340 8.14 -2.88 -27.67
N ALA A 341 8.68 -1.93 -26.92
CA ALA A 341 9.05 -2.10 -25.53
C ALA A 341 7.83 -2.44 -24.63
N ASP A 342 8.10 -3.15 -23.53
CA ASP A 342 7.15 -3.30 -22.42
C ASP A 342 6.99 -1.97 -21.66
N SER A 343 6.12 -1.94 -20.65
CA SER A 343 5.87 -0.74 -19.82
C SER A 343 7.10 -0.26 -19.03
N LEU A 344 8.18 -1.05 -18.98
CA LEU A 344 9.45 -0.74 -18.35
C LEU A 344 10.53 -0.37 -19.38
N GLY A 345 10.16 -0.19 -20.65
CA GLY A 345 11.09 0.18 -21.71
C GLY A 345 11.88 -1.00 -22.32
N ARG A 346 11.47 -2.26 -22.13
CA ARG A 346 12.29 -3.44 -22.47
C ARG A 346 11.69 -4.31 -23.55
N VAL A 347 12.52 -4.80 -24.47
CA VAL A 347 12.14 -5.80 -25.49
C VAL A 347 12.88 -7.10 -25.23
N LEU A 348 12.14 -8.19 -24.99
CA LEU A 348 12.71 -9.52 -24.79
C LEU A 348 13.40 -10.02 -26.07
N MET A 349 14.65 -10.49 -25.95
CA MET A 349 15.47 -11.00 -27.05
C MET A 349 15.74 -12.50 -26.94
N ALA A 350 15.97 -13.02 -25.74
CA ALA A 350 16.26 -14.45 -25.55
C ALA A 350 15.93 -14.91 -24.13
N GLN A 351 15.76 -16.21 -23.98
CA GLN A 351 15.81 -16.92 -22.70
C GLN A 351 16.91 -17.97 -22.77
N ILE A 352 17.80 -18.01 -21.79
CA ILE A 352 19.04 -18.77 -21.83
C ILE A 352 19.29 -19.46 -20.50
N THR A 353 19.48 -20.78 -20.51
CA THR A 353 19.74 -21.59 -19.31
C THR A 353 21.13 -22.21 -19.39
N THR A 354 22.04 -21.86 -18.47
CA THR A 354 23.43 -22.36 -18.47
C THR A 354 24.12 -22.14 -17.12
N GLU A 355 25.14 -22.93 -16.80
CA GLU A 355 26.02 -22.74 -15.62
C GLU A 355 27.19 -21.76 -15.92
N GLY A 356 27.42 -21.48 -17.21
CA GLY A 356 28.55 -20.68 -17.69
C GLY A 356 28.25 -19.19 -17.76
N GLU A 357 29.33 -18.41 -17.85
CA GLU A 357 29.29 -17.00 -18.24
C GLU A 357 28.78 -16.89 -19.69
N VAL A 358 27.76 -16.07 -19.92
CA VAL A 358 27.17 -15.85 -21.25
C VAL A 358 27.76 -14.59 -21.84
N ASN A 359 28.26 -14.67 -23.07
CA ASN A 359 28.70 -13.51 -23.84
C ASN A 359 27.84 -13.40 -25.12
N LEU A 360 27.11 -12.30 -25.22
CA LEU A 360 26.34 -11.90 -26.39
C LEU A 360 27.06 -10.74 -27.09
N SER A 361 27.28 -10.87 -28.39
CA SER A 361 27.72 -9.81 -29.30
C SER A 361 26.80 -9.79 -30.51
N THR A 362 26.21 -8.64 -30.83
CA THR A 362 25.21 -8.53 -31.91
C THR A 362 25.09 -7.10 -32.45
N ASN A 363 24.42 -6.94 -33.57
CA ASN A 363 24.00 -5.65 -34.13
C ASN A 363 22.47 -5.56 -34.03
N LEU A 364 21.94 -4.40 -33.70
CA LEU A 364 20.50 -4.17 -33.52
C LEU A 364 19.98 -3.25 -34.63
N SER A 365 18.77 -3.52 -35.12
CA SER A 365 17.99 -2.54 -35.88
C SER A 365 16.86 -2.04 -34.98
N VAL A 366 16.91 -0.77 -34.62
CA VAL A 366 16.00 -0.10 -33.69
C VAL A 366 14.95 0.69 -34.48
N LEU A 367 13.67 0.53 -34.10
CA LEU A 367 12.55 1.31 -34.60
C LEU A 367 12.43 2.60 -33.78
N ILE A 368 12.57 3.75 -34.44
CA ILE A 368 12.43 5.08 -33.84
C ILE A 368 11.02 5.62 -34.07
N GLU A 369 10.55 6.45 -33.14
CA GLU A 369 9.25 7.11 -33.18
C GLU A 369 9.10 7.92 -34.49
N GLY A 370 8.03 7.63 -35.25
CA GLY A 370 7.84 8.11 -36.62
C GLY A 370 8.07 7.05 -37.71
N GLY A 371 8.56 5.86 -37.35
CA GLY A 371 8.60 4.68 -38.23
C GLY A 371 9.85 4.55 -39.10
N THR A 372 10.93 5.24 -38.75
CA THR A 372 12.27 5.03 -39.30
C THR A 372 13.04 4.00 -38.47
N SER A 373 13.99 3.31 -39.08
CA SER A 373 14.88 2.38 -38.37
C SER A 373 16.33 2.86 -38.41
N GLU A 374 17.03 2.76 -37.28
CA GLU A 374 18.48 2.97 -37.18
C GLU A 374 19.21 1.66 -36.83
N GLU A 375 20.50 1.59 -37.09
CA GLU A 375 21.34 0.42 -36.82
C GLU A 375 22.35 0.75 -35.70
N VAL A 376 22.37 -0.07 -34.66
CA VAL A 376 23.32 0.02 -33.54
C VAL A 376 24.26 -1.17 -33.63
N THR A 377 25.53 -0.94 -33.93
CA THR A 377 26.51 -2.00 -34.22
C THR A 377 27.42 -2.31 -33.04
N GLY A 378 27.84 -3.57 -32.90
CA GLY A 378 28.82 -3.97 -31.89
C GLY A 378 28.30 -3.94 -30.45
N VAL A 379 27.02 -4.22 -30.26
CA VAL A 379 26.37 -4.25 -28.94
C VAL A 379 26.75 -5.54 -28.22
N VAL A 380 27.29 -5.42 -27.00
CA VAL A 380 27.77 -6.56 -26.21
C VAL A 380 27.04 -6.61 -24.86
N LEU A 381 26.76 -7.83 -24.39
CA LEU A 381 26.30 -8.13 -23.03
C LEU A 381 27.07 -9.33 -22.49
N THR A 382 27.63 -9.19 -21.29
CA THR A 382 28.18 -10.32 -20.52
C THR A 382 27.29 -10.57 -19.31
N ILE A 383 26.74 -11.77 -19.22
CA ILE A 383 26.08 -12.26 -18.00
C ILE A 383 27.13 -13.04 -17.22
N PRO A 384 27.47 -12.67 -15.98
CA PRO A 384 28.34 -13.49 -15.16
C PRO A 384 27.75 -14.90 -15.02
N GLY A 385 28.59 -15.93 -15.07
CA GLY A 385 28.18 -17.29 -14.74
C GLY A 385 27.89 -17.42 -13.24
N ASN A 386 27.75 -18.64 -12.70
CA ASN A 386 27.39 -18.85 -11.30
C ASN A 386 28.13 -17.92 -10.32
N THR A 387 27.40 -16.95 -9.76
CA THR A 387 27.82 -15.99 -8.75
C THR A 387 27.35 -16.49 -7.38
N PRO A 388 28.27 -16.92 -6.50
CA PRO A 388 27.91 -17.38 -5.17
C PRO A 388 27.57 -16.20 -4.26
N GLY A 389 26.38 -16.22 -3.65
CA GLY A 389 25.89 -15.20 -2.73
C GLY A 389 24.49 -15.54 -2.22
N CYS A 390 23.85 -14.67 -1.44
CA CYS A 390 22.52 -14.97 -0.91
C CYS A 390 21.41 -14.74 -1.95
N THR A 391 20.72 -15.81 -2.35
CA THR A 391 19.63 -15.74 -3.35
C THR A 391 18.22 -15.60 -2.76
N ASP A 392 18.08 -15.46 -1.44
CA ASP A 392 16.77 -15.32 -0.77
C ASP A 392 16.38 -13.83 -0.70
N VAL A 393 15.33 -13.44 -1.43
CA VAL A 393 14.81 -12.06 -1.47
C VAL A 393 14.31 -11.52 -0.12
N ALA A 394 14.09 -12.39 0.87
CA ALA A 394 13.71 -12.01 2.23
C ALA A 394 14.91 -11.88 3.19
N ALA A 395 16.13 -12.19 2.73
CA ALA A 395 17.35 -12.03 3.52
C ALA A 395 17.88 -10.59 3.48
N CYS A 396 18.44 -10.13 4.58
CA CYS A 396 18.96 -8.76 4.70
C CYS A 396 20.26 -8.51 3.92
N ASN A 397 20.95 -9.58 3.53
CA ASN A 397 22.10 -9.57 2.64
C ASN A 397 21.78 -10.22 1.29
N PHE A 398 20.52 -10.19 0.84
CA PHE A 398 20.13 -10.59 -0.50
C PHE A 398 21.03 -9.91 -1.53
N ASP A 399 21.64 -10.73 -2.39
CA ASP A 399 22.50 -10.30 -3.47
C ASP A 399 21.73 -10.50 -4.79
N VAL A 400 21.31 -9.38 -5.40
CA VAL A 400 20.54 -9.37 -6.65
C VAL A 400 21.31 -9.96 -7.83
N ASP A 401 22.65 -9.95 -7.76
CA ASP A 401 23.53 -10.51 -8.77
C ASP A 401 23.90 -11.98 -8.46
N ALA A 402 23.50 -12.55 -7.32
CA ALA A 402 23.79 -13.93 -6.94
C ALA A 402 22.85 -14.93 -7.63
N THR A 403 23.43 -15.99 -8.19
CA THR A 403 22.70 -17.04 -8.92
C THR A 403 22.88 -18.43 -8.32
N GLU A 404 23.72 -18.58 -7.30
CA GLU A 404 23.93 -19.80 -6.51
C GLU A 404 24.00 -19.46 -5.02
N ASP A 405 23.10 -20.04 -4.20
CA ASP A 405 23.13 -19.87 -2.74
C ASP A 405 24.37 -20.53 -2.13
N ASP A 406 25.30 -19.71 -1.63
CA ASP A 406 26.52 -20.16 -0.95
C ASP A 406 26.29 -20.47 0.55
N GLY A 407 25.07 -20.27 1.04
CA GLY A 407 24.68 -20.40 2.44
C GLY A 407 25.02 -19.18 3.29
N SER A 408 25.32 -18.03 2.67
CA SER A 408 25.59 -16.77 3.38
C SER A 408 24.34 -16.01 3.83
N CYS A 409 23.13 -16.42 3.45
CA CYS A 409 21.89 -15.71 3.78
C CYS A 409 21.71 -15.47 5.29
N GLN A 410 21.40 -14.22 5.64
CA GLN A 410 21.19 -13.71 6.98
C GLN A 410 19.80 -13.08 7.08
N THR A 411 19.19 -13.17 8.26
CA THR A 411 18.01 -12.39 8.63
C THR A 411 18.44 -11.13 9.36
N LEU A 412 17.59 -10.10 9.34
CA LEU A 412 17.68 -9.04 10.34
C LEU A 412 17.51 -9.66 11.73
N ASP A 413 18.25 -9.15 12.71
CA ASP A 413 17.93 -9.37 14.12
C ASP A 413 16.92 -8.33 14.62
N ALA A 414 16.65 -8.35 15.93
CA ALA A 414 15.75 -7.43 16.62
C ALA A 414 16.10 -5.94 16.44
N LEU A 415 17.36 -5.63 16.11
CA LEU A 415 17.93 -4.28 16.03
C LEU A 415 18.02 -3.79 14.58
N GLU A 416 17.37 -4.49 13.64
CA GLU A 416 17.53 -4.34 12.18
C GLU A 416 19.00 -4.53 11.72
N VAL A 417 19.83 -5.24 12.50
CA VAL A 417 21.23 -5.52 12.14
C VAL A 417 21.29 -6.84 11.39
N CYS A 418 21.76 -6.78 10.14
CA CYS A 418 21.92 -7.97 9.32
C CYS A 418 22.97 -8.92 9.90
N GLY A 419 22.54 -10.12 10.29
CA GLY A 419 23.40 -11.15 10.87
C GLY A 419 23.94 -10.83 12.28
N GLY A 420 23.32 -9.92 13.02
CA GLY A 420 23.69 -9.61 14.40
C GLY A 420 23.44 -10.77 15.38
N ASP A 421 24.25 -10.85 16.44
CA ASP A 421 24.05 -11.80 17.54
C ASP A 421 23.52 -11.09 18.79
N CYS A 422 22.20 -10.84 18.83
CA CYS A 422 21.48 -10.35 20.02
C CYS A 422 21.73 -11.30 21.21
N SER A 423 22.81 -11.02 21.94
CA SER A 423 23.40 -11.89 22.96
C SER A 423 22.70 -11.79 24.31
N ALA A 424 21.70 -10.90 24.38
CA ALA A 424 20.87 -10.57 25.52
C ALA A 424 19.41 -10.46 25.05
N ASP A 425 18.90 -11.48 24.37
CA ASP A 425 17.46 -11.80 24.35
C ASP A 425 17.27 -12.98 25.32
N PHE A 426 17.00 -12.67 26.59
CA PHE A 426 16.93 -13.70 27.64
C PHE A 426 15.58 -14.43 27.68
N ASN A 427 14.54 -13.82 27.13
CA ASN A 427 13.17 -14.35 27.15
C ASN A 427 12.77 -15.05 25.82
N ASN A 428 13.59 -14.89 24.77
CA ASN A 428 13.42 -15.40 23.40
C ASN A 428 12.20 -14.84 22.64
N ASN A 429 11.85 -13.56 22.85
CA ASN A 429 10.74 -12.89 22.15
C ASN A 429 11.15 -12.21 20.83
N GLY A 430 12.45 -12.06 20.52
CA GLY A 430 12.93 -11.35 19.34
C GLY A 430 13.09 -9.83 19.51
N ILE A 431 13.24 -9.36 20.76
CA ILE A 431 13.62 -8.00 21.15
C ILE A 431 14.82 -8.14 22.12
N CYS A 432 15.82 -7.26 22.05
CA CYS A 432 16.97 -7.32 22.96
C CYS A 432 16.64 -6.68 24.33
N ASP A 433 17.07 -7.30 25.44
CA ASP A 433 16.83 -6.91 26.83
C ASP A 433 17.22 -5.45 27.15
N ASP A 434 18.08 -4.80 26.35
CA ASP A 434 18.51 -3.41 26.51
C ASP A 434 17.69 -2.37 25.71
N GLU A 435 16.77 -2.82 24.87
CA GLU A 435 15.74 -2.00 24.19
C GLU A 435 14.31 -2.33 24.64
N GLU A 436 14.12 -3.30 25.55
CA GLU A 436 12.79 -3.61 26.10
C GLU A 436 12.21 -2.46 26.93
N VAL A 437 11.05 -1.95 26.50
CA VAL A 437 10.28 -0.94 27.21
C VAL A 437 9.30 -1.64 28.15
N ALA A 438 9.65 -1.66 29.43
CA ALA A 438 8.81 -2.22 30.49
C ALA A 438 7.51 -1.39 30.70
N GLY A 439 6.35 -2.05 30.66
CA GLY A 439 5.05 -1.45 30.97
C GLY A 439 3.87 -2.34 30.56
N CYS A 440 2.63 -1.91 30.84
CA CYS A 440 1.47 -2.74 30.51
C CYS A 440 1.27 -2.90 28.99
N THR A 441 1.28 -4.14 28.51
CA THR A 441 1.12 -4.51 27.08
C THR A 441 -0.31 -4.90 26.70
N ASP A 442 -1.24 -5.04 27.66
CA ASP A 442 -2.65 -5.40 27.41
C ASP A 442 -3.46 -4.18 26.92
N PRO A 443 -3.97 -4.16 25.66
CA PRO A 443 -4.74 -3.05 25.12
C PRO A 443 -6.09 -2.80 25.82
N SER A 444 -6.51 -3.68 26.73
CA SER A 444 -7.73 -3.56 27.53
C SER A 444 -7.50 -3.04 28.95
N ALA A 445 -6.25 -2.73 29.32
CA ALA A 445 -5.89 -2.11 30.59
C ALA A 445 -5.88 -0.56 30.51
N ASP A 446 -6.28 0.11 31.59
CA ASP A 446 -6.40 1.57 31.63
C ASP A 446 -5.05 2.30 31.62
N ASN A 447 -3.96 1.59 31.92
CA ASN A 447 -2.58 2.05 31.78
C ASN A 447 -1.81 1.36 30.64
N TYR A 448 -2.53 0.84 29.63
CA TYR A 448 -1.91 0.32 28.41
C TYR A 448 -0.89 1.31 27.84
N ASN A 449 0.34 0.82 27.64
CA ASN A 449 1.39 1.57 26.98
C ASN A 449 1.64 0.96 25.59
N ALA A 450 1.21 1.67 24.54
CA ALA A 450 1.43 1.26 23.15
C ALA A 450 2.91 1.23 22.71
N GLN A 451 3.84 1.61 23.58
CA GLN A 451 5.28 1.48 23.37
C GLN A 451 5.93 0.42 24.29
N ALA A 452 5.16 -0.24 25.17
CA ALA A 452 5.70 -1.31 26.00
C ALA A 452 5.87 -2.60 25.20
N THR A 453 7.03 -3.24 25.36
CA THR A 453 7.38 -4.51 24.72
C THR A 453 7.50 -5.66 25.72
N GLU A 454 7.72 -5.37 27.01
CA GLU A 454 7.70 -6.34 28.11
C GLU A 454 6.62 -5.93 29.15
N ASP A 455 5.74 -6.87 29.52
CA ASP A 455 4.77 -6.67 30.62
C ASP A 455 5.46 -6.76 31.99
N ASP A 456 5.63 -5.60 32.63
CA ASP A 456 6.20 -5.47 33.97
C ASP A 456 5.22 -5.85 35.10
N GLY A 457 4.00 -6.27 34.75
CA GLY A 457 2.91 -6.59 35.66
C GLY A 457 2.25 -5.34 36.26
N SER A 458 2.46 -4.15 35.67
CA SER A 458 1.80 -2.91 36.09
C SER A 458 0.37 -2.77 35.59
N CYS A 459 -0.12 -3.66 34.71
CA CYS A 459 -1.47 -3.58 34.13
C CYS A 459 -2.56 -3.39 35.19
N ILE A 460 -3.22 -2.23 35.16
CA ILE A 460 -4.44 -1.95 35.91
C ILE A 460 -5.63 -2.10 34.97
N SER A 461 -6.60 -2.88 35.40
CA SER A 461 -7.97 -2.84 34.88
C SER A 461 -8.87 -2.37 36.00
N GLU A 462 -9.75 -1.40 35.72
CA GLU A 462 -10.87 -1.07 36.58
C GLU A 462 -11.62 -2.36 36.99
N PRO A 463 -11.94 -2.57 38.28
CA PRO A 463 -12.42 -3.85 38.78
C PRO A 463 -13.88 -4.12 38.39
N ASN A 464 -14.10 -4.59 37.17
CA ASN A 464 -15.38 -5.07 36.63
C ASN A 464 -16.58 -4.14 36.93
N GLU A 465 -16.67 -3.01 36.24
CA GLU A 465 -17.95 -2.29 36.16
C GLU A 465 -19.06 -3.25 35.69
N PRO A 466 -20.12 -3.50 36.47
CA PRO A 466 -21.15 -4.44 36.09
C PRO A 466 -21.89 -3.95 34.85
N ASP A 467 -22.28 -4.86 33.95
CA ASP A 467 -23.27 -4.53 32.90
C ASP A 467 -24.63 -4.23 33.54
N THR A 468 -24.82 -2.96 33.89
CA THR A 468 -26.05 -2.39 34.45
C THR A 468 -27.11 -2.16 33.36
N SER A 469 -26.68 -2.03 32.11
CA SER A 469 -27.51 -1.65 30.96
C SER A 469 -28.58 -2.70 30.65
N ALA A 470 -28.26 -3.98 30.78
CA ALA A 470 -29.19 -5.09 30.58
C ALA A 470 -30.36 -5.14 31.60
N ALA A 471 -30.29 -4.37 32.68
CA ALA A 471 -31.29 -4.35 33.75
C ALA A 471 -32.11 -3.05 33.84
N GLY A 472 -31.81 -2.02 33.01
CA GLY A 472 -32.46 -0.70 33.03
C GLY A 472 -32.06 0.20 34.20
N PHE A 473 -30.98 -0.14 34.90
CA PHE A 473 -30.35 0.71 35.91
C PHE A 473 -29.15 1.42 35.28
N ILE A 474 -28.99 2.71 35.53
CA ILE A 474 -27.94 3.56 34.92
C ILE A 474 -26.77 3.78 35.87
N GLY A 475 -27.01 3.75 37.19
CA GLY A 475 -25.98 4.05 38.19
C GLY A 475 -26.52 4.97 39.30
N LEU A 476 -25.60 5.57 40.06
CA LEU A 476 -25.93 6.62 41.02
C LEU A 476 -25.84 8.01 40.39
N THR A 477 -26.71 8.91 40.84
CA THR A 477 -26.65 10.34 40.50
C THR A 477 -26.74 11.18 41.77
N GLN A 478 -26.20 12.41 41.71
CA GLN A 478 -26.18 13.33 42.84
C GLN A 478 -26.90 14.65 42.51
N GLN A 479 -27.46 15.29 43.52
CA GLN A 479 -27.99 16.64 43.43
C GLN A 479 -27.58 17.44 44.66
N GLN A 480 -26.87 18.56 44.46
CA GLN A 480 -26.66 19.52 45.53
C GLN A 480 -28.01 20.18 45.90
N VAL A 481 -28.37 20.15 47.18
CA VAL A 481 -29.63 20.70 47.70
C VAL A 481 -29.44 21.81 48.74
N GLY A 482 -28.22 22.05 49.21
CA GLY A 482 -27.93 23.15 50.14
C GLY A 482 -26.45 23.36 50.47
N MET A 483 -26.22 24.30 51.37
CA MET A 483 -24.91 24.59 51.99
C MET A 483 -25.14 25.01 53.44
N GLY A 484 -24.37 24.45 54.36
CA GLY A 484 -24.41 24.69 55.79
C GLY A 484 -23.70 25.99 56.20
N PRO A 485 -23.96 26.48 57.42
CA PRO A 485 -23.32 27.69 57.94
C PRO A 485 -21.84 27.53 58.27
N GLY A 486 -21.29 26.31 58.32
CA GLY A 486 -19.87 26.02 58.48
C GLY A 486 -19.12 25.82 57.15
N GLY A 487 -19.83 25.78 56.01
CA GLY A 487 -19.27 25.48 54.68
C GLY A 487 -19.50 24.04 54.21
N GLU A 488 -20.21 23.23 54.99
CA GLU A 488 -20.61 21.86 54.61
C GLU A 488 -21.58 21.91 53.42
N MET A 489 -21.39 21.05 52.42
CA MET A 489 -22.23 20.98 51.22
C MET A 489 -23.22 19.83 51.36
N LEU A 490 -24.52 20.10 51.17
CA LEU A 490 -25.59 19.11 51.32
C LEU A 490 -25.97 18.52 49.97
N TYR A 491 -25.78 17.21 49.82
CA TYR A 491 -26.10 16.45 48.62
C TYR A 491 -27.19 15.41 48.88
N ARG A 492 -27.95 15.10 47.84
CA ARG A 492 -28.84 13.94 47.78
C ARG A 492 -28.34 12.98 46.72
N VAL A 493 -28.27 11.71 47.07
CA VAL A 493 -27.84 10.62 46.20
C VAL A 493 -29.07 9.83 45.77
N TYR A 494 -29.17 9.53 44.48
CA TYR A 494 -30.29 8.85 43.86
C TYR A 494 -29.80 7.64 43.07
N ALA A 495 -30.52 6.52 43.17
CA ALA A 495 -30.47 5.46 42.17
C ALA A 495 -31.18 5.95 40.91
N GLN A 496 -30.50 5.90 39.76
CA GLN A 496 -31.01 6.32 38.45
C GLN A 496 -31.37 5.09 37.60
N PHE A 497 -32.59 5.08 37.08
CA PHE A 497 -33.10 4.11 36.12
C PHE A 497 -33.35 4.78 34.77
N ASP A 498 -33.45 3.97 33.70
CA ASP A 498 -33.74 4.43 32.34
C ASP A 498 -35.13 5.07 32.17
N SER A 499 -36.06 4.72 33.05
CA SER A 499 -37.46 5.08 32.93
C SER A 499 -38.24 4.97 34.25
N ALA A 500 -39.50 5.37 34.22
CA ALA A 500 -40.41 5.37 35.36
C ALA A 500 -41.01 3.98 35.62
N GLY A 501 -41.18 3.61 36.90
CA GLY A 501 -41.87 2.39 37.32
C GLY A 501 -40.99 1.27 37.88
N TYR A 502 -39.67 1.47 37.95
CA TYR A 502 -38.75 0.59 38.68
C TYR A 502 -38.94 0.78 40.18
N GLU A 503 -38.92 -0.29 40.98
CA GLU A 503 -39.12 -0.18 42.43
C GLU A 503 -37.85 -0.63 43.16
N LEU A 504 -37.17 0.29 43.86
CA LEU A 504 -35.99 -0.05 44.66
C LEU A 504 -36.43 -0.82 45.92
N ILE A 505 -35.96 -2.05 46.09
CA ILE A 505 -36.38 -2.95 47.18
C ILE A 505 -35.39 -2.91 48.34
N SER A 506 -34.09 -2.92 48.07
CA SER A 506 -33.06 -3.05 49.10
C SER A 506 -31.74 -2.37 48.70
N ILE A 507 -31.02 -1.89 49.71
CA ILE A 507 -29.61 -1.49 49.66
C ILE A 507 -28.89 -2.38 50.69
N PHE A 508 -27.79 -3.03 50.31
CA PHE A 508 -27.15 -4.03 51.17
C PHE A 508 -25.61 -4.06 51.02
N GLY A 509 -24.93 -4.63 52.01
CA GLY A 509 -23.48 -4.86 52.04
C GLY A 509 -23.15 -6.29 52.49
N THR A 510 -21.98 -6.78 52.08
CA THR A 510 -21.46 -8.14 52.36
C THR A 510 -19.93 -8.11 52.44
N GLU A 511 -19.31 -9.12 53.04
CA GLU A 511 -17.84 -9.29 53.10
C GLU A 511 -17.12 -9.20 51.74
N GLN A 512 -17.76 -9.60 50.63
CA GLN A 512 -17.16 -9.52 49.28
C GLN A 512 -17.51 -8.24 48.52
N HIS A 513 -18.63 -7.61 48.86
CA HIS A 513 -19.12 -6.40 48.22
C HIS A 513 -19.68 -5.50 49.33
N PRO A 514 -18.85 -4.64 49.95
CA PRO A 514 -19.29 -3.81 51.06
C PRO A 514 -20.26 -2.72 50.59
N TRP A 515 -21.10 -2.23 51.50
CA TRP A 515 -21.77 -0.95 51.32
C TRP A 515 -21.01 0.09 52.14
N MET A 516 -20.51 1.14 51.47
CA MET A 516 -19.71 2.18 52.11
C MET A 516 -20.26 3.59 51.82
N ALA A 517 -20.09 4.49 52.79
CA ALA A 517 -20.07 5.93 52.55
C ALA A 517 -18.90 6.51 53.34
N VAL A 518 -17.96 7.13 52.63
CA VAL A 518 -16.68 7.63 53.17
C VAL A 518 -16.58 9.13 52.88
N ALA A 519 -16.11 9.92 53.84
CA ALA A 519 -15.95 11.36 53.69
C ALA A 519 -14.58 11.86 54.19
N GLU A 520 -13.84 12.55 53.33
CA GLU A 520 -12.50 13.09 53.64
C GLU A 520 -12.50 13.96 54.92
N ALA A 521 -13.58 14.71 55.14
CA ALA A 521 -13.77 15.59 56.30
C ALA A 521 -14.79 15.05 57.32
N GLY A 522 -15.20 13.78 57.21
CA GLY A 522 -16.29 13.17 57.97
C GLY A 522 -17.69 13.67 57.54
N PHE A 523 -18.73 13.03 58.07
CA PHE A 523 -20.13 13.41 57.82
C PHE A 523 -20.66 14.34 58.91
N TYR A 524 -21.48 15.32 58.53
CA TYR A 524 -22.21 16.15 59.47
C TYR A 524 -23.42 15.39 60.01
N GLN A 525 -23.37 15.04 61.31
CA GLN A 525 -24.52 14.54 62.07
C GLN A 525 -25.06 15.57 63.07
N SER A 526 -26.38 15.69 63.09
CA SER A 526 -27.15 16.57 63.97
C SER A 526 -27.42 15.88 65.32
N PRO A 527 -27.25 16.56 66.47
CA PRO A 527 -27.60 16.00 67.79
C PRO A 527 -29.08 15.64 67.97
N ASP A 528 -29.96 16.20 67.14
CA ASP A 528 -31.40 15.87 67.07
C ASP A 528 -31.73 14.96 65.87
N GLY A 529 -30.71 14.33 65.26
CA GLY A 529 -30.76 13.56 64.02
C GLY A 529 -30.87 12.04 64.18
N GLY A 530 -30.52 11.31 63.12
CA GLY A 530 -30.34 9.85 63.13
C GLY A 530 -30.07 9.26 61.75
N PRO A 531 -29.58 8.01 61.67
CA PRO A 531 -28.89 7.49 60.47
C PRO A 531 -29.84 7.14 59.31
N LEU A 532 -31.16 7.12 59.56
CA LEU A 532 -32.20 6.82 58.58
C LEU A 532 -33.21 7.96 58.51
N ALA A 533 -33.79 8.19 57.33
CA ALA A 533 -34.85 9.18 57.12
C ALA A 533 -36.01 9.08 58.13
N THR A 534 -36.28 7.88 58.65
CA THR A 534 -37.35 7.56 59.61
C THR A 534 -36.99 7.88 61.07
N ASN A 535 -35.72 8.16 61.37
CA ASN A 535 -35.26 8.55 62.72
C ASN A 535 -35.33 10.07 62.94
N LEU A 536 -35.49 10.84 61.87
CA LEU A 536 -35.53 12.30 61.92
C LEU A 536 -36.80 12.83 62.61
N PRO A 537 -36.71 13.96 63.33
CA PRO A 537 -37.85 14.54 64.02
C PRO A 537 -38.84 15.15 63.04
N ALA A 538 -40.13 14.83 63.21
CA ALA A 538 -41.25 15.32 62.38
C ALA A 538 -41.45 16.86 62.35
N VAL A 539 -40.61 17.62 63.05
CA VAL A 539 -40.44 19.06 62.89
C VAL A 539 -38.94 19.32 62.80
N SER A 540 -38.45 19.52 61.58
CA SER A 540 -37.02 19.80 61.33
C SER A 540 -36.56 21.07 62.05
N THR A 541 -35.43 20.96 62.74
CA THR A 541 -34.64 22.12 63.20
C THR A 541 -33.67 22.53 62.09
N ALA A 542 -33.15 23.76 62.15
CA ALA A 542 -32.19 24.23 61.14
C ALA A 542 -30.90 23.39 61.08
N THR A 543 -30.60 22.60 62.12
CA THR A 543 -29.50 21.62 62.15
C THR A 543 -29.94 20.25 61.64
N SER A 544 -31.13 19.76 62.01
CA SER A 544 -31.62 18.44 61.55
C SER A 544 -31.98 18.39 60.06
N ALA A 545 -32.09 19.54 59.39
CA ALA A 545 -32.23 19.61 57.92
C ALA A 545 -30.93 19.20 57.18
N MET A 546 -29.78 19.36 57.84
CA MET A 546 -28.44 19.13 57.29
C MET A 546 -27.88 17.74 57.64
N ASP A 547 -28.62 16.96 58.42
CA ASP A 547 -28.23 15.63 58.89
C ASP A 547 -27.95 14.67 57.73
N SER A 548 -26.99 13.75 57.93
CA SER A 548 -26.65 12.72 56.94
C SER A 548 -27.35 11.40 57.28
N TRP A 549 -28.06 10.82 56.31
CA TRP A 549 -28.92 9.67 56.52
C TRP A 549 -29.21 8.90 55.23
N PHE A 550 -29.57 7.63 55.40
CA PHE A 550 -29.93 6.71 54.31
C PHE A 550 -31.45 6.47 54.23
N THR A 551 -31.93 6.08 53.05
CA THR A 551 -33.32 5.72 52.80
C THR A 551 -33.47 4.79 51.58
N ILE A 552 -34.70 4.34 51.33
CA ILE A 552 -35.12 3.71 50.06
C ILE A 552 -36.40 4.44 49.65
N GLY A 553 -36.23 5.46 48.81
CA GLY A 553 -37.30 6.40 48.49
C GLY A 553 -37.64 7.36 49.65
N GLY A 554 -38.58 8.27 49.36
CA GLY A 554 -39.19 9.20 50.32
C GLY A 554 -38.23 10.20 50.97
N ASP A 555 -38.72 10.98 51.93
CA ASP A 555 -37.92 11.97 52.64
C ASP A 555 -38.07 11.91 54.17
N ALA A 556 -37.35 12.81 54.84
CA ALA A 556 -37.27 12.96 56.30
C ALA A 556 -38.63 13.16 57.03
N ASN A 557 -39.76 13.27 56.32
CA ASN A 557 -41.08 13.44 56.93
C ASN A 557 -41.71 12.13 57.43
N GLY A 558 -40.99 11.01 57.38
CA GLY A 558 -41.47 9.70 57.82
C GLY A 558 -42.46 9.07 56.84
N SER A 559 -42.26 9.28 55.54
CA SER A 559 -43.14 8.74 54.48
C SER A 559 -42.86 7.28 54.13
N VAL A 560 -41.83 6.64 54.70
CA VAL A 560 -41.32 5.31 54.31
C VAL A 560 -41.18 4.35 55.49
N SER A 561 -41.55 3.07 55.29
CA SER A 561 -41.38 1.98 56.26
C SER A 561 -40.11 1.15 55.96
N LEU A 562 -38.96 1.59 56.47
CA LEU A 562 -37.69 0.86 56.31
C LEU A 562 -37.55 -0.31 57.29
N LEU A 563 -37.00 -1.43 56.79
CA LEU A 563 -36.52 -2.57 57.57
C LEU A 563 -34.99 -2.55 57.56
N SER A 564 -34.35 -2.37 58.71
CA SER A 564 -32.90 -2.51 58.87
C SER A 564 -32.52 -3.87 59.45
N VAL A 565 -31.51 -4.51 58.88
CA VAL A 565 -30.98 -5.81 59.32
C VAL A 565 -29.44 -5.76 59.26
N GLY A 566 -28.74 -6.22 60.28
CA GLY A 566 -27.27 -6.32 60.31
C GLY A 566 -26.53 -5.02 60.66
N LEU A 567 -27.01 -3.87 60.15
CA LEU A 567 -26.31 -2.58 60.14
C LEU A 567 -25.90 -2.04 61.53
N ASP A 568 -24.65 -1.56 61.63
CA ASP A 568 -24.17 -0.70 62.71
C ASP A 568 -23.89 0.72 62.17
N PHE A 569 -24.49 1.73 62.80
CA PHE A 569 -24.31 3.15 62.46
C PHE A 569 -23.49 3.91 63.51
N THR A 570 -22.87 3.23 64.48
CA THR A 570 -22.23 3.88 65.64
C THR A 570 -21.11 4.85 65.26
N GLU A 571 -20.34 4.55 64.21
CA GLU A 571 -19.26 5.41 63.71
C GLU A 571 -19.80 6.56 62.84
N PHE A 572 -20.72 6.27 61.93
CA PHE A 572 -21.44 7.24 61.12
C PHE A 572 -22.15 8.30 61.97
N GLU A 573 -22.88 7.89 63.02
CA GLU A 573 -23.54 8.78 63.98
C GLU A 573 -22.57 9.64 64.82
N ALA A 574 -21.29 9.26 64.89
CA ALA A 574 -20.24 10.07 65.50
C ALA A 574 -19.60 11.07 64.52
N GLY A 575 -20.04 11.08 63.25
CA GLY A 575 -19.49 11.86 62.15
C GLY A 575 -18.31 11.18 61.42
N GLY A 576 -18.04 9.92 61.72
CA GLY A 576 -17.10 9.08 60.97
C GLY A 576 -17.74 8.46 59.73
N ASP A 577 -17.02 7.55 59.09
CA ASP A 577 -17.49 6.84 57.89
C ASP A 577 -18.55 5.78 58.21
N PHE A 578 -19.21 5.28 57.17
CA PHE A 578 -20.11 4.14 57.24
C PHE A 578 -19.56 2.99 56.37
N GLU A 579 -19.46 1.79 56.95
CA GLU A 579 -19.08 0.56 56.27
C GLU A 579 -19.94 -0.61 56.77
N GLU A 580 -20.57 -1.33 55.85
CA GLU A 580 -21.22 -2.63 56.09
C GLU A 580 -20.51 -3.71 55.24
N SER A 581 -19.69 -4.50 55.90
CA SER A 581 -18.85 -5.57 55.34
C SER A 581 -18.93 -6.89 56.13
N ASP A 582 -19.97 -7.10 56.97
CA ASP A 582 -20.05 -8.30 57.81
C ASP A 582 -20.26 -9.58 56.97
N PRO A 583 -19.63 -10.73 57.34
CA PRO A 583 -19.82 -12.01 56.66
C PRO A 583 -21.27 -12.56 56.64
N ASN A 584 -22.15 -12.06 57.52
CA ASN A 584 -23.58 -12.41 57.53
C ASN A 584 -24.42 -11.47 56.66
N GLY A 585 -23.84 -10.34 56.22
CA GLY A 585 -24.47 -9.28 55.44
C GLY A 585 -25.42 -8.39 56.24
N GLY A 586 -25.48 -7.12 55.84
CA GLY A 586 -26.42 -6.13 56.37
C GLY A 586 -27.12 -5.37 55.26
N GLY A 587 -28.27 -4.75 55.56
CA GLY A 587 -28.99 -3.95 54.59
C GLY A 587 -30.24 -3.24 55.09
N LEU A 588 -30.68 -2.28 54.27
CA LEU A 588 -31.99 -1.67 54.31
C LEU A 588 -32.89 -2.36 53.28
N ALA A 589 -34.15 -2.58 53.63
CA ALA A 589 -35.15 -3.11 52.70
C ALA A 589 -36.54 -2.51 52.95
N ILE A 590 -37.38 -2.49 51.91
CA ILE A 590 -38.82 -2.24 51.99
C ILE A 590 -39.60 -3.52 51.67
N ILE A 591 -40.91 -3.51 51.91
CA ILE A 591 -41.80 -4.55 51.38
C ILE A 591 -42.25 -4.12 49.96
N PRO A 592 -41.98 -4.89 48.90
CA PRO A 592 -42.39 -4.51 47.55
C PRO A 592 -43.91 -4.28 47.44
N GLY A 593 -44.27 -3.14 46.84
CA GLY A 593 -45.63 -2.65 46.67
C GLY A 593 -46.20 -1.87 47.86
N THR A 594 -45.43 -1.60 48.93
CA THR A 594 -45.93 -0.81 50.08
C THR A 594 -45.49 0.64 50.10
N GLU A 595 -44.39 0.99 49.43
CA GLU A 595 -43.78 2.33 49.50
C GLU A 595 -43.77 3.02 48.13
N PRO A 596 -44.71 3.95 47.85
CA PRO A 596 -44.81 4.61 46.53
C PRO A 596 -43.57 5.44 46.17
N ASP A 597 -42.90 6.03 47.16
CA ASP A 597 -41.74 6.90 46.93
C ASP A 597 -40.45 6.11 46.61
N ALA A 598 -40.48 4.78 46.71
CA ALA A 598 -39.42 3.88 46.27
C ALA A 598 -39.55 3.47 44.78
N ILE A 599 -40.62 3.92 44.11
CA ILE A 599 -40.86 3.71 42.68
C ILE A 599 -40.30 4.90 41.89
N SER A 600 -39.50 4.64 40.85
CA SER A 600 -38.89 5.67 40.01
C SER A 600 -39.95 6.54 39.34
N GLY A 601 -39.81 7.85 39.50
CA GLY A 601 -40.68 8.85 38.88
C GLY A 601 -40.43 9.02 37.38
N PRO A 602 -41.10 9.99 36.72
CA PRO A 602 -40.85 10.36 35.32
C PRO A 602 -39.41 10.78 35.01
N ASP A 603 -38.61 11.09 36.03
CA ASP A 603 -37.18 11.40 35.96
C ASP A 603 -36.27 10.20 36.24
N GLY A 604 -36.84 8.99 36.43
CA GLY A 604 -36.11 7.74 36.63
C GLY A 604 -35.40 7.61 37.98
N ARG A 605 -35.59 8.55 38.93
CA ARG A 605 -34.81 8.60 40.18
C ARG A 605 -35.55 8.03 41.38
N VAL A 606 -34.81 7.36 42.26
CA VAL A 606 -35.22 6.97 43.62
C VAL A 606 -34.17 7.45 44.62
N LEU A 607 -34.58 8.16 45.69
CA LEU A 607 -33.65 8.68 46.69
C LEU A 607 -33.04 7.52 47.51
N VAL A 608 -31.72 7.54 47.74
CA VAL A 608 -31.02 6.54 48.56
C VAL A 608 -30.28 7.14 49.76
N ALA A 609 -29.82 8.38 49.67
CA ALA A 609 -29.19 9.07 50.80
C ALA A 609 -29.33 10.59 50.71
N GLN A 610 -29.21 11.25 51.87
CA GLN A 610 -28.81 12.65 51.97
C GLN A 610 -27.51 12.70 52.79
N LEU A 611 -26.48 13.37 52.28
CA LEU A 611 -25.15 13.39 52.90
C LEU A 611 -24.63 14.83 52.95
N ALA A 612 -23.98 15.19 54.06
CA ALA A 612 -23.35 16.48 54.25
C ALA A 612 -21.89 16.32 54.71
N SER A 613 -20.97 16.94 53.98
CA SER A 613 -19.56 17.07 54.38
C SER A 613 -18.98 18.39 53.87
N SER A 614 -17.85 18.82 54.41
CA SER A 614 -17.05 19.95 53.91
C SER A 614 -15.93 19.53 52.95
N GLY A 615 -15.65 18.23 52.80
CA GLY A 615 -14.67 17.67 51.87
C GLY A 615 -15.32 16.80 50.79
N SER A 616 -14.50 16.04 50.07
CA SER A 616 -14.99 15.03 49.12
C SER A 616 -15.60 13.81 49.83
N MET A 617 -16.62 13.21 49.23
CA MET A 617 -17.31 12.01 49.73
C MET A 617 -17.38 10.95 48.62
N SER A 618 -17.25 9.68 48.98
CA SER A 618 -17.47 8.54 48.09
C SER A 618 -18.57 7.64 48.67
N VAL A 619 -19.44 7.12 47.82
CA VAL A 619 -20.54 6.23 48.20
C VAL A 619 -20.51 5.01 47.29
N LEU A 620 -20.44 3.82 47.89
CA LEU A 620 -20.45 2.52 47.21
C LEU A 620 -21.64 1.71 47.72
N VAL A 621 -22.56 1.29 46.85
CA VAL A 621 -23.76 0.53 47.24
C VAL A 621 -23.96 -0.73 46.41
N ASN A 622 -24.59 -1.73 47.02
CA ASN A 622 -25.24 -2.82 46.30
C ASN A 622 -26.74 -2.64 46.42
N ILE A 623 -27.47 -2.77 45.32
CA ILE A 623 -28.91 -2.54 45.25
C ILE A 623 -29.66 -3.74 44.71
N LYS A 624 -30.89 -3.91 45.20
CA LYS A 624 -31.88 -4.82 44.63
C LYS A 624 -33.13 -4.04 44.28
N PHE A 625 -33.61 -4.18 43.05
CA PHE A 625 -34.81 -3.50 42.58
C PHE A 625 -35.71 -4.45 41.80
N LYS A 626 -36.92 -4.00 41.52
CA LYS A 626 -37.88 -4.67 40.64
C LYS A 626 -37.90 -3.97 39.29
N ASN A 627 -37.71 -4.71 38.22
CA ASN A 627 -37.80 -4.16 36.86
C ASN A 627 -39.25 -4.19 36.35
N LEU A 628 -39.49 -3.58 35.19
CA LEU A 628 -40.84 -3.43 34.60
C LEU A 628 -41.51 -4.78 34.27
N ASP A 629 -40.73 -5.81 33.94
CA ASP A 629 -41.21 -7.19 33.70
C ASP A 629 -41.55 -7.95 34.99
N GLY A 630 -41.27 -7.38 36.16
CA GLY A 630 -41.51 -7.97 37.47
C GLY A 630 -40.43 -8.94 37.94
N GLY A 631 -39.29 -9.00 37.26
CA GLY A 631 -38.05 -9.58 37.76
C GLY A 631 -37.48 -8.76 38.92
N SER A 632 -36.46 -9.30 39.60
CA SER A 632 -35.83 -8.61 40.74
C SER A 632 -34.30 -8.73 40.71
N PRO A 633 -33.63 -8.04 39.76
CA PRO A 633 -32.18 -8.03 39.64
C PRO A 633 -31.49 -7.42 40.87
N GLU A 634 -30.23 -7.81 41.05
CA GLU A 634 -29.28 -7.28 42.02
C GLU A 634 -28.10 -6.70 41.24
N VAL A 635 -27.65 -5.51 41.63
CA VAL A 635 -26.46 -4.84 41.08
C VAL A 635 -25.53 -4.54 42.25
N MET A 636 -24.25 -4.83 42.10
CA MET A 636 -23.25 -4.79 43.17
C MET A 636 -22.14 -3.80 42.79
N GLY A 637 -21.48 -3.19 43.78
CA GLY A 637 -20.30 -2.33 43.55
C GLY A 637 -20.57 -0.96 42.92
N VAL A 638 -21.79 -0.41 43.00
CA VAL A 638 -22.12 0.86 42.33
C VAL A 638 -21.55 2.06 43.10
N ALA A 639 -20.57 2.75 42.53
CA ALA A 639 -19.88 3.89 43.15
C ALA A 639 -20.37 5.27 42.68
N ILE A 640 -20.15 6.31 43.50
CA ILE A 640 -20.20 7.73 43.10
C ILE A 640 -19.32 8.60 43.99
N SER A 641 -18.56 9.51 43.37
CA SER A 641 -17.79 10.57 44.04
C SER A 641 -18.54 11.91 44.04
N ILE A 642 -18.51 12.62 45.17
CA ILE A 642 -19.29 13.84 45.45
C ILE A 642 -18.36 14.92 46.03
N PRO A 643 -18.24 16.12 45.44
CA PRO A 643 -18.76 16.55 44.14
C PRO A 643 -18.20 15.68 42.98
N PRO A 644 -18.79 15.74 41.77
CA PRO A 644 -18.26 14.97 40.64
C PRO A 644 -16.82 15.40 40.32
N SER A 645 -15.98 14.43 39.99
CA SER A 645 -14.67 14.67 39.38
C SER A 645 -14.87 15.43 38.06
N VAL A 646 -14.26 16.59 37.96
CA VAL A 646 -14.13 17.32 36.69
C VAL A 646 -12.74 16.97 36.17
N GLU A 647 -12.70 16.19 35.11
CA GLU A 647 -11.46 15.79 34.47
C GLU A 647 -10.82 16.93 33.67
N GLY A 648 -9.50 16.91 33.64
CA GLY A 648 -8.67 17.79 32.83
C GLY A 648 -7.34 18.08 33.53
N CYS A 649 -6.43 18.79 32.86
CA CYS A 649 -5.17 19.14 33.49
C CYS A 649 -5.38 20.09 34.69
N ASN A 650 -5.02 19.65 35.90
CA ASN A 650 -5.11 20.44 37.13
C ASN A 650 -3.76 21.00 37.61
N ASP A 651 -2.67 20.80 36.85
CA ASP A 651 -1.36 21.38 37.14
C ASP A 651 -1.26 22.81 36.60
N ALA A 652 -0.99 23.77 37.48
CA ALA A 652 -0.88 25.19 37.13
C ALA A 652 0.42 25.57 36.38
N GLN A 653 1.31 24.61 36.06
CA GLN A 653 2.48 24.80 35.20
C GLN A 653 2.25 24.26 33.77
N ALA A 654 1.14 23.57 33.52
CA ALA A 654 0.78 23.09 32.19
C ALA A 654 0.10 24.17 31.35
N CYS A 655 0.33 24.10 30.04
CA CYS A 655 -0.18 25.03 29.03
C CYS A 655 -1.69 24.93 28.81
N ASN A 656 -2.29 23.77 29.08
CA ASN A 656 -3.73 23.54 29.04
C ASN A 656 -4.37 23.41 30.44
N TYR A 657 -3.76 24.04 31.46
CA TYR A 657 -4.29 24.09 32.82
C TYR A 657 -5.76 24.55 32.87
N SER A 658 -6.60 23.72 33.49
CA SER A 658 -8.01 23.98 33.74
C SER A 658 -8.24 24.23 35.23
N PRO A 659 -8.53 25.47 35.66
CA PRO A 659 -8.80 25.78 37.08
C PRO A 659 -10.12 25.21 37.60
N SER A 660 -10.93 24.58 36.75
CA SER A 660 -12.11 23.81 37.13
C SER A 660 -11.87 22.31 37.23
N ALA A 661 -10.72 21.78 36.78
CA ALA A 661 -10.41 20.36 36.89
C ALA A 661 -10.09 19.99 38.36
N THR A 662 -10.82 19.01 38.88
CA THR A 662 -10.60 18.45 40.22
C THR A 662 -9.89 17.10 40.18
N PHE A 663 -9.79 16.46 39.00
CA PHE A 663 -9.06 15.23 38.76
C PHE A 663 -8.17 15.36 37.52
N ASN A 664 -6.91 14.93 37.63
CA ASN A 664 -5.96 14.98 36.51
C ASN A 664 -6.07 13.68 35.70
N ASN A 665 -6.57 13.78 34.47
CA ASN A 665 -6.73 12.65 33.56
C ASN A 665 -5.52 12.47 32.61
N GLY A 666 -4.32 12.88 33.04
CA GLY A 666 -3.09 12.77 32.24
C GLY A 666 -2.97 13.78 31.09
N SER A 667 -4.00 14.57 30.80
CA SER A 667 -4.03 15.49 29.66
C SER A 667 -3.08 16.70 29.73
N CYS A 668 -2.25 16.83 30.78
CA CYS A 668 -1.38 18.01 30.95
C CYS A 668 -0.28 18.11 29.88
N ILE A 669 -0.35 19.19 29.09
CA ILE A 669 0.67 19.56 28.10
C ILE A 669 1.60 20.59 28.74
N TYR A 670 2.91 20.36 28.71
CA TYR A 670 3.92 21.33 29.18
C TYR A 670 4.63 21.95 27.97
N ALA A 671 5.23 23.13 28.16
CA ALA A 671 6.09 23.74 27.15
C ALA A 671 7.47 23.09 27.19
N ASP A 672 8.10 22.94 26.03
CA ASP A 672 9.47 22.44 25.91
C ASP A 672 10.48 23.38 26.59
N SER A 673 11.61 22.81 27.04
CA SER A 673 12.65 23.59 27.72
C SER A 673 13.18 24.71 26.81
N GLY A 674 13.00 25.95 27.26
CA GLY A 674 13.38 27.17 26.50
C GLY A 674 12.18 27.90 25.87
N TYR A 675 11.04 27.23 25.71
CA TYR A 675 9.85 27.79 25.05
C TYR A 675 8.71 28.12 26.04
N ASP A 676 7.78 28.95 25.60
CA ASP A 676 6.52 29.23 26.29
C ASP A 676 5.37 28.37 25.75
N CYS A 677 4.21 28.44 26.43
CA CYS A 677 3.02 27.67 26.09
C CYS A 677 2.32 28.05 24.76
N THR A 678 2.89 28.97 23.99
CA THR A 678 2.48 29.31 22.62
C THR A 678 3.52 28.93 21.58
N GLY A 679 4.62 28.27 22.00
CA GLY A 679 5.77 27.94 21.15
C GLY A 679 6.70 29.13 20.91
N ALA A 680 6.57 30.23 21.67
CA ALA A 680 7.48 31.36 21.56
C ALA A 680 8.71 31.16 22.46
N CYS A 681 9.90 31.42 21.91
CA CYS A 681 11.13 31.26 22.68
C CYS A 681 11.25 32.28 23.83
N LEU A 682 11.83 31.83 24.96
CA LEU A 682 12.10 32.66 26.16
C LEU A 682 13.54 33.21 26.20
N GLY A 683 14.42 32.73 25.32
CA GLY A 683 15.82 33.14 25.14
C GLY A 683 16.20 33.03 23.67
N ASP A 684 15.83 34.05 22.91
CA ASP A 684 16.07 34.25 21.48
C ASP A 684 16.76 35.62 21.35
N ALA A 685 18.05 35.61 21.05
CA ALA A 685 18.90 36.79 21.09
C ALA A 685 18.77 37.68 19.84
N ASP A 686 18.53 37.10 18.67
CA ASP A 686 18.55 37.78 17.37
C ASP A 686 17.14 38.03 16.79
N ASN A 687 16.12 37.35 17.33
CA ASN A 687 14.69 37.37 17.00
C ASN A 687 14.32 36.63 15.70
N ASP A 688 15.00 35.53 15.37
CA ASP A 688 14.66 34.67 14.23
C ASP A 688 13.49 33.69 14.51
N GLY A 689 13.24 33.36 15.79
CA GLY A 689 12.18 32.47 16.26
C GLY A 689 12.65 31.09 16.79
N VAL A 690 13.95 30.80 16.75
CA VAL A 690 14.59 29.64 17.40
C VAL A 690 15.16 30.06 18.77
N CYS A 691 15.40 29.12 19.68
CA CYS A 691 16.05 29.41 20.96
C CYS A 691 17.57 29.22 20.92
N ASP A 692 18.32 30.13 21.56
CA ASP A 692 19.77 30.12 21.71
C ASP A 692 20.33 28.74 22.15
N ASP A 693 19.65 28.05 23.09
CA ASP A 693 20.06 26.74 23.63
C ASP A 693 19.87 25.57 22.63
N ASN A 694 19.18 25.80 21.50
CA ASN A 694 18.90 24.81 20.45
C ASN A 694 19.68 25.10 19.13
N GLU A 695 20.51 26.13 19.09
CA GLU A 695 21.35 26.45 17.93
C GLU A 695 22.53 25.48 17.77
N TYR A 696 22.88 25.12 16.53
CA TYR A 696 24.03 24.28 16.21
C TYR A 696 25.08 25.02 15.39
N MET A 697 26.36 24.66 15.59
CA MET A 697 27.47 25.28 14.85
C MET A 697 27.64 24.66 13.47
N GLY A 698 27.57 25.48 12.42
CA GLY A 698 27.80 25.07 11.02
C GLY A 698 28.40 26.19 10.17
N CYS A 699 28.10 26.21 8.86
CA CYS A 699 28.59 27.21 7.92
C CYS A 699 27.45 27.98 7.24
N THR A 700 27.48 29.31 7.32
CA THR A 700 26.45 30.20 6.74
C THR A 700 26.90 30.87 5.43
N ALA A 701 28.02 30.44 4.84
CA ALA A 701 28.54 30.98 3.59
C ALA A 701 27.84 30.30 2.40
N LEU A 702 27.08 31.06 1.61
CA LEU A 702 26.25 30.57 0.48
C LEU A 702 27.04 29.83 -0.62
N ASP A 703 28.36 29.98 -0.63
CA ASP A 703 29.32 29.40 -1.57
C ASP A 703 30.10 28.20 -0.97
N ALA A 704 29.80 27.81 0.27
CA ALA A 704 30.36 26.60 0.89
C ALA A 704 29.50 25.35 0.61
N CYS A 705 30.17 24.21 0.49
CA CYS A 705 29.57 22.90 0.18
C CYS A 705 28.85 22.27 1.37
N ASN A 706 29.12 22.77 2.58
CA ASN A 706 28.35 22.51 3.79
C ASN A 706 27.59 23.76 4.26
N TYR A 707 27.14 24.60 3.32
CA TYR A 707 26.21 25.69 3.62
C TYR A 707 24.93 25.14 4.24
N ASP A 708 24.58 25.67 5.41
CA ASP A 708 23.33 25.36 6.09
C ASP A 708 22.55 26.68 6.35
N PRO A 709 21.33 26.84 5.78
CA PRO A 709 20.52 28.03 5.98
C PRO A 709 19.89 28.15 7.38
N LEU A 710 20.04 27.15 8.25
CA LEU A 710 19.48 27.11 9.61
C LEU A 710 20.51 27.41 10.71
N VAL A 711 21.71 27.88 10.34
CA VAL A 711 22.78 28.25 11.26
C VAL A 711 22.88 29.78 11.39
N ASP A 712 23.06 30.28 12.62
CA ASP A 712 23.18 31.71 12.91
C ASP A 712 24.49 32.34 12.36
N PRO A 713 24.42 33.50 11.67
CA PRO A 713 25.58 34.32 11.28
C PRO A 713 26.51 34.84 12.40
N GLU A 714 26.08 35.01 13.67
CA GLU A 714 26.97 35.42 14.77
C GLU A 714 27.80 34.26 15.35
N ASN A 715 27.34 33.02 15.20
CA ASN A 715 28.03 31.78 15.59
C ASN A 715 29.04 31.23 14.55
N GLN A 716 29.41 32.01 13.52
CA GLN A 716 30.36 31.61 12.47
C GLN A 716 31.73 31.13 13.00
N VAL A 717 31.99 29.83 12.88
CA VAL A 717 33.34 29.26 12.98
C VAL A 717 33.98 29.28 11.60
N ALA A 718 34.82 30.28 11.30
CA ALA A 718 35.40 30.44 9.97
C ALA A 718 36.22 29.24 9.44
N ASP A 719 36.64 28.32 10.32
CA ASP A 719 37.36 27.09 9.98
C ASP A 719 36.43 25.85 9.77
N SER A 720 35.09 26.01 9.79
CA SER A 720 34.13 24.91 9.54
C SER A 720 33.57 24.87 8.12
N CYS A 721 33.67 25.96 7.35
CA CYS A 721 33.20 26.03 5.97
C CYS A 721 34.12 25.26 5.02
N LEU A 722 33.56 24.33 4.25
CA LEU A 722 34.26 23.58 3.19
C LEU A 722 33.89 24.17 1.84
N TYR A 723 34.86 24.63 1.05
CA TYR A 723 34.65 25.07 -0.33
C TYR A 723 35.07 23.97 -1.31
N PRO A 724 34.74 24.06 -2.62
CA PRO A 724 35.10 23.01 -3.58
C PRO A 724 36.61 22.69 -3.60
N VAL A 725 37.44 23.71 -3.42
CA VAL A 725 38.91 23.56 -3.30
C VAL A 725 39.36 22.78 -2.07
N ASP A 726 38.59 22.78 -0.97
CA ASP A 726 38.90 22.01 0.23
C ASP A 726 38.45 20.54 0.12
N VAL A 727 37.41 20.28 -0.69
CA VAL A 727 36.84 18.95 -0.92
C VAL A 727 37.57 18.21 -2.04
N PHE A 728 37.78 18.87 -3.19
CA PHE A 728 38.31 18.28 -4.43
C PHE A 728 39.75 18.72 -4.75
N GLY A 729 40.29 19.73 -4.06
CA GLY A 729 41.66 20.23 -4.28
C GLY A 729 41.82 21.19 -5.46
N VAL A 730 40.74 21.48 -6.20
CA VAL A 730 40.68 22.32 -7.40
C VAL A 730 39.52 23.33 -7.30
N ASP A 731 39.63 24.47 -8.00
CA ASP A 731 38.67 25.58 -7.95
C ASP A 731 37.73 25.69 -9.17
N HIS A 732 37.88 24.79 -10.16
CA HIS A 732 37.02 24.70 -11.35
C HIS A 732 35.85 23.69 -11.21
N LEU A 733 35.73 23.01 -10.07
CA LEU A 733 34.57 22.19 -9.70
C LEU A 733 33.63 22.93 -8.75
N ASN A 734 32.34 22.60 -8.77
CA ASN A 734 31.35 23.03 -7.81
C ASN A 734 31.19 22.03 -6.64
N CYS A 735 30.34 22.36 -5.67
CA CYS A 735 30.14 21.55 -4.47
C CYS A 735 29.49 20.17 -4.68
N SER A 736 28.92 19.92 -5.86
CA SER A 736 28.40 18.60 -6.27
C SER A 736 29.41 17.79 -7.08
N GLY A 737 30.62 18.33 -7.32
CA GLY A 737 31.63 17.71 -8.17
C GLY A 737 31.44 17.93 -9.67
N ASN A 738 30.55 18.87 -10.07
CA ASN A 738 30.35 19.20 -11.49
C ASN A 738 31.23 20.38 -11.90
N CYS A 739 31.66 20.41 -13.15
CA CYS A 739 32.46 21.48 -13.73
C CYS A 739 31.75 22.84 -13.71
N LEU A 740 32.53 23.91 -13.48
CA LEU A 740 32.07 25.30 -13.57
C LEU A 740 32.23 25.88 -14.98
N ASN A 741 33.23 25.39 -15.73
CA ASN A 741 33.37 25.55 -17.17
C ASN A 741 33.43 24.14 -17.77
N ASP A 742 32.45 23.84 -18.61
CA ASP A 742 32.32 22.63 -19.40
C ASP A 742 31.59 23.11 -20.68
N SER A 743 32.38 23.29 -21.74
CA SER A 743 32.00 24.04 -22.94
C SER A 743 31.19 23.20 -23.94
N ASP A 744 31.30 21.87 -23.89
CA ASP A 744 30.62 20.95 -24.82
C ASP A 744 29.63 19.99 -24.12
N GLY A 745 29.74 19.80 -22.81
CA GLY A 745 28.81 19.07 -21.94
C GLY A 745 29.19 17.62 -21.66
N ASP A 746 30.45 17.21 -21.85
CA ASP A 746 30.89 15.81 -21.69
C ASP A 746 31.15 15.37 -20.23
N GLY A 747 31.28 16.33 -19.31
CA GLY A 747 31.52 16.10 -17.88
C GLY A 747 32.99 16.16 -17.43
N VAL A 748 33.93 16.38 -18.35
CA VAL A 748 35.28 16.90 -18.07
C VAL A 748 35.22 18.43 -18.09
N CYS A 749 36.13 19.11 -17.39
CA CYS A 749 36.12 20.56 -17.32
C CYS A 749 37.13 21.17 -18.30
N ASP A 750 36.83 22.31 -18.91
CA ASP A 750 37.70 23.06 -19.86
C ASP A 750 39.17 23.18 -19.36
N GLU A 751 39.39 23.28 -18.04
CA GLU A 751 40.72 23.40 -17.44
C GLU A 751 41.50 22.07 -17.27
N ASP A 752 40.81 20.93 -17.25
CA ASP A 752 41.38 19.58 -17.18
C ASP A 752 41.38 18.86 -18.54
N GLU A 753 40.72 19.43 -19.56
CA GLU A 753 40.69 18.91 -20.92
C GLU A 753 42.10 18.76 -21.52
N GLN A 754 42.39 17.57 -22.05
CA GLN A 754 43.58 17.32 -22.85
C GLN A 754 43.22 17.22 -24.32
N GLU A 755 43.61 18.24 -25.08
CA GLU A 755 43.61 18.25 -26.55
C GLU A 755 44.45 17.09 -27.10
N GLY A 756 43.82 16.18 -27.86
CA GLY A 756 44.47 15.06 -28.50
C GLY A 756 43.56 14.32 -29.46
N CYS A 757 43.83 13.02 -29.67
CA CYS A 757 43.06 12.18 -30.57
C CYS A 757 42.20 11.21 -29.75
N THR A 758 40.89 11.44 -29.70
CA THR A 758 39.95 10.72 -28.82
C THR A 758 39.38 9.44 -29.46
N TYR A 759 39.51 9.31 -30.78
CA TYR A 759 39.05 8.13 -31.51
C TYR A 759 39.95 6.91 -31.26
N SER A 760 39.47 5.95 -30.47
CA SER A 760 40.15 4.67 -30.15
C SER A 760 40.55 3.80 -31.36
N THR A 761 40.06 4.12 -32.55
CA THR A 761 40.39 3.47 -33.84
C THR A 761 41.49 4.18 -34.64
N ALA A 762 41.98 5.33 -34.15
CA ALA A 762 43.06 6.08 -34.78
C ALA A 762 44.45 5.62 -34.29
N CYS A 763 45.45 5.78 -35.14
CA CYS A 763 46.82 5.28 -34.91
C CYS A 763 47.64 6.09 -33.89
N ASN A 764 47.13 7.25 -33.49
CA ASN A 764 47.68 8.09 -32.44
C ASN A 764 46.62 8.42 -31.38
N PHE A 765 45.64 7.52 -31.19
CA PHE A 765 44.72 7.59 -30.06
C PHE A 765 45.50 7.84 -28.75
N ASP A 766 45.09 8.87 -28.02
CA ASP A 766 45.66 9.22 -26.74
C ASP A 766 44.63 8.91 -25.63
N PRO A 767 44.87 7.90 -24.77
CA PRO A 767 43.92 7.52 -23.73
C PRO A 767 43.79 8.56 -22.61
N ASP A 768 44.69 9.55 -22.55
CA ASP A 768 44.63 10.66 -21.61
C ASP A 768 43.94 11.91 -22.22
N ALA A 769 43.54 11.88 -23.51
CA ALA A 769 42.86 12.99 -24.19
C ALA A 769 41.33 12.90 -24.06
N SER A 770 40.70 14.03 -23.72
CA SER A 770 39.24 14.19 -23.66
C SER A 770 38.68 14.96 -24.86
N GLU A 771 39.45 15.91 -25.43
CA GLU A 771 38.98 16.78 -26.52
C GLU A 771 39.73 16.51 -27.84
N GLU A 772 39.00 16.49 -28.96
CA GLU A 772 39.54 16.14 -30.28
C GLU A 772 40.18 17.34 -31.00
N ASP A 773 41.52 17.42 -30.98
CA ASP A 773 42.29 18.49 -31.62
C ASP A 773 42.35 18.37 -33.16
N GLY A 774 41.78 17.30 -33.72
CA GLY A 774 41.82 16.96 -35.14
C GLY A 774 43.16 16.37 -35.58
N SER A 775 44.02 15.95 -34.66
CA SER A 775 45.29 15.27 -34.97
C SER A 775 45.13 13.80 -35.32
N CYS A 776 43.93 13.20 -35.20
CA CYS A 776 43.75 11.77 -35.47
C CYS A 776 44.20 11.34 -36.87
N LEU A 777 45.15 10.39 -36.87
CA LEU A 777 45.72 9.72 -38.00
C LEU A 777 45.07 8.34 -38.12
N PHE A 778 44.06 8.22 -38.95
CA PHE A 778 43.47 6.93 -39.28
C PHE A 778 44.36 6.17 -40.27
N ALA A 779 44.45 4.84 -40.09
CA ALA A 779 45.12 3.99 -41.06
C ALA A 779 44.46 4.11 -42.44
N ALA A 780 45.26 3.99 -43.50
CA ALA A 780 44.71 3.95 -44.86
C ALA A 780 43.88 2.67 -45.04
N PRO A 781 42.80 2.68 -45.85
CA PRO A 781 41.98 1.48 -46.05
C PRO A 781 42.82 0.25 -46.41
N TRP A 782 42.52 -0.87 -45.76
CA TRP A 782 43.20 -2.17 -45.89
C TRP A 782 44.63 -2.24 -45.34
N LYS A 783 45.05 -1.23 -44.56
CA LYS A 783 46.35 -1.19 -43.86
C LYS A 783 46.18 -1.02 -42.35
N ASP A 784 47.21 -1.44 -41.61
CA ASP A 784 47.41 -1.08 -40.21
C ASP A 784 48.07 0.31 -40.04
N CYS A 785 48.36 0.65 -38.79
CA CYS A 785 48.92 1.95 -38.39
C CYS A 785 50.41 2.12 -38.73
N GLU A 786 51.13 1.01 -38.90
CA GLU A 786 52.48 0.96 -39.45
C GLU A 786 52.49 1.10 -40.98
N GLY A 787 51.33 0.92 -41.63
CA GLY A 787 51.11 1.05 -43.06
C GLY A 787 51.29 -0.27 -43.83
N GLU A 788 51.33 -1.40 -43.14
CA GLU A 788 51.38 -2.75 -43.70
C GLU A 788 49.95 -3.22 -44.06
N CYS A 789 49.80 -4.03 -45.11
CA CYS A 789 48.48 -4.48 -45.57
C CYS A 789 47.95 -5.63 -44.70
N TRP A 790 46.67 -5.60 -44.31
CA TRP A 790 46.02 -6.73 -43.63
C TRP A 790 45.98 -7.99 -44.51
N PHE A 791 45.84 -7.80 -45.83
CA PHE A 791 46.00 -8.86 -46.83
C PHE A 791 46.88 -8.39 -48.00
N ASP A 792 48.11 -8.89 -48.03
CA ASP A 792 49.00 -8.93 -49.20
C ASP A 792 49.43 -10.40 -49.37
N PHE A 793 48.66 -11.16 -50.15
CA PHE A 793 48.87 -12.61 -50.28
C PHE A 793 50.08 -12.94 -51.18
N ASN A 794 50.57 -11.97 -51.93
CA ASN A 794 51.60 -12.15 -52.96
C ASN A 794 52.96 -11.52 -52.59
N GLY A 795 52.98 -10.59 -51.63
CA GLY A 795 54.15 -9.97 -51.03
C GLY A 795 54.75 -8.81 -51.83
N ASP A 796 53.94 -8.06 -52.60
CA ASP A 796 54.41 -6.94 -53.44
C ASP A 796 54.20 -5.53 -52.83
N GLY A 797 53.55 -5.45 -51.66
CA GLY A 797 53.33 -4.20 -50.92
C GLY A 797 52.10 -3.40 -51.38
N ILE A 798 51.25 -3.98 -52.24
CA ILE A 798 49.92 -3.47 -52.61
C ILE A 798 48.88 -4.37 -51.94
N CYS A 799 47.86 -3.77 -51.33
CA CYS A 799 46.83 -4.54 -50.63
C CYS A 799 45.84 -5.15 -51.65
N ASP A 800 45.51 -6.43 -51.49
CA ASP A 800 44.62 -7.17 -52.40
C ASP A 800 43.13 -6.82 -52.10
N GLU A 801 42.44 -6.14 -53.02
CA GLU A 801 41.04 -5.70 -52.87
C GLU A 801 40.03 -6.87 -53.07
N PRO A 802 38.91 -6.95 -52.32
CA PRO A 802 37.81 -7.87 -52.62
C PRO A 802 37.21 -7.56 -54.00
N GLY A 803 37.44 -8.44 -54.97
CA GLY A 803 37.08 -8.19 -56.37
C GLY A 803 35.59 -8.01 -56.60
N ILE A 804 35.23 -7.21 -57.61
CA ILE A 804 33.83 -6.96 -58.00
C ILE A 804 33.12 -8.28 -58.33
N GLY A 805 32.05 -8.60 -57.60
CA GLY A 805 31.13 -9.69 -57.93
C GLY A 805 30.28 -9.36 -59.17
N GLY A 806 29.95 -10.38 -59.96
CA GLY A 806 29.08 -10.24 -61.12
C GLY A 806 29.10 -11.46 -62.02
N CYS A 807 28.16 -11.56 -62.95
CA CYS A 807 28.08 -12.72 -63.84
C CYS A 807 29.38 -12.96 -64.65
N ALA A 808 30.07 -14.06 -64.38
CA ALA A 808 31.40 -14.37 -64.91
C ALA A 808 31.39 -15.14 -66.25
N TYR A 809 30.22 -15.53 -66.74
CA TYR A 809 30.05 -16.37 -67.94
C TYR A 809 29.82 -15.53 -69.22
N PRO A 810 30.73 -15.55 -70.23
CA PRO A 810 30.63 -14.75 -71.46
C PRO A 810 29.35 -14.95 -72.29
N GLU A 811 28.64 -16.06 -72.08
CA GLU A 811 27.42 -16.43 -72.80
C GLU A 811 26.12 -15.91 -72.14
N ALA A 812 26.19 -15.28 -70.96
CA ALA A 812 25.04 -14.68 -70.29
C ALA A 812 24.73 -13.26 -70.80
N TYR A 813 23.47 -12.84 -70.71
CA TYR A 813 23.03 -11.50 -71.15
C TYR A 813 23.62 -10.36 -70.32
N ASN A 814 23.95 -10.61 -69.06
CA ASN A 814 24.54 -9.67 -68.12
C ASN A 814 25.98 -10.01 -67.74
N TYR A 815 26.70 -10.74 -68.62
CA TYR A 815 28.14 -10.98 -68.45
C TYR A 815 28.90 -9.70 -68.12
N ASN A 816 29.62 -9.71 -66.99
CA ASN A 816 30.49 -8.61 -66.59
C ASN A 816 31.96 -8.99 -66.82
N PRO A 817 32.65 -8.40 -67.81
CA PRO A 817 34.08 -8.69 -68.06
C PRO A 817 35.03 -8.14 -66.99
N THR A 818 34.53 -7.44 -65.97
CA THR A 818 35.32 -7.03 -64.79
C THR A 818 34.93 -7.79 -63.51
N ALA A 819 34.08 -8.82 -63.60
CA ALA A 819 33.76 -9.64 -62.45
C ALA A 819 34.94 -10.58 -62.11
N ALA A 820 35.32 -10.63 -60.83
CA ALA A 820 36.40 -11.50 -60.34
C ALA A 820 35.90 -12.92 -60.01
N TYR A 821 34.63 -13.03 -59.58
CA TYR A 821 33.92 -14.27 -59.28
C TYR A 821 32.44 -14.12 -59.61
N ASP A 822 31.77 -15.26 -59.80
CA ASP A 822 30.33 -15.32 -60.14
C ASP A 822 29.49 -15.14 -58.86
N ASP A 823 28.64 -14.12 -58.85
CA ASP A 823 27.73 -13.78 -57.74
C ASP A 823 26.33 -14.41 -57.89
N GLY A 824 26.18 -15.39 -58.78
CA GLY A 824 24.90 -16.02 -59.11
C GLY A 824 23.96 -15.15 -59.94
N SER A 825 24.34 -13.92 -60.33
CA SER A 825 23.46 -12.99 -61.05
C SER A 825 23.18 -13.38 -62.52
N CYS A 826 23.82 -14.42 -63.07
CA CYS A 826 23.78 -14.72 -64.50
C CYS A 826 22.40 -15.03 -65.09
N VAL A 827 22.01 -14.27 -66.10
CA VAL A 827 20.78 -14.43 -66.89
C VAL A 827 21.12 -14.99 -68.27
N PHE A 828 20.81 -16.28 -68.48
CA PHE A 828 21.05 -16.96 -69.76
C PHE A 828 19.83 -16.86 -70.71
N PRO A 829 20.03 -16.97 -72.04
CA PRO A 829 18.92 -17.04 -72.99
C PRO A 829 18.05 -18.28 -72.75
N THR A 830 16.76 -18.09 -72.46
CA THR A 830 15.80 -19.18 -72.24
C THR A 830 15.63 -20.04 -73.49
N GLY A 831 15.95 -21.34 -73.43
CA GLY A 831 15.60 -22.26 -74.52
C GLY A 831 16.29 -23.62 -74.59
N ASP A 832 17.42 -23.84 -73.91
CA ASP A 832 18.12 -25.14 -73.91
C ASP A 832 18.68 -25.47 -72.52
N CYS A 833 18.11 -26.49 -71.86
CA CYS A 833 18.73 -27.11 -70.69
C CYS A 833 19.93 -27.94 -71.18
N ARG A 834 21.16 -27.54 -70.86
CA ARG A 834 22.40 -28.13 -71.44
C ARG A 834 22.56 -29.66 -71.31
N PHE A 835 21.76 -30.30 -70.46
CA PHE A 835 21.76 -31.74 -70.20
C PHE A 835 20.43 -32.44 -70.52
N ASP A 836 19.48 -31.75 -71.15
CA ASP A 836 18.29 -32.37 -71.78
C ASP A 836 18.75 -33.00 -73.09
N SER A 837 19.15 -34.27 -73.03
CA SER A 837 19.73 -35.00 -74.16
C SER A 837 18.65 -35.47 -75.13
N ASN A 838 17.39 -35.53 -74.70
CA ASN A 838 16.28 -36.08 -75.47
C ASN A 838 15.32 -35.02 -76.04
N GLY A 839 15.38 -33.79 -75.51
CA GLY A 839 14.61 -32.62 -75.93
C GLY A 839 13.19 -32.56 -75.36
N ASP A 840 12.95 -33.11 -74.16
CA ASP A 840 11.62 -33.12 -73.52
C ASP A 840 11.30 -31.85 -72.71
N GLY A 841 12.29 -30.98 -72.51
CA GLY A 841 12.18 -29.74 -71.74
C GLY A 841 12.57 -29.87 -70.27
N GLY A 842 13.07 -31.03 -69.83
CA GLY A 842 13.60 -31.27 -68.49
C GLY A 842 14.96 -31.98 -68.52
N VAL A 843 15.61 -32.04 -67.36
CA VAL A 843 16.79 -32.92 -67.16
C VAL A 843 16.37 -33.99 -66.18
N ASN A 844 16.10 -35.20 -66.68
CA ASN A 844 15.55 -36.29 -65.89
C ASN A 844 16.32 -37.61 -66.09
N ILE A 845 15.85 -38.70 -65.47
CA ILE A 845 16.53 -40.01 -65.53
C ILE A 845 16.63 -40.53 -66.98
N SER A 846 15.74 -40.10 -67.88
CA SER A 846 15.77 -40.46 -69.30
C SER A 846 17.03 -39.92 -69.99
N ASP A 847 17.43 -38.69 -69.71
CA ASP A 847 18.62 -38.04 -70.29
C ASP A 847 19.92 -38.69 -69.81
N LEU A 848 19.96 -39.04 -68.52
CA LEU A 848 21.08 -39.77 -67.93
C LEU A 848 21.21 -41.17 -68.57
N LEU A 849 20.11 -41.82 -68.92
CA LEU A 849 20.11 -43.10 -69.63
C LEU A 849 20.60 -42.97 -71.07
N ASP A 850 20.18 -41.94 -71.81
CA ASP A 850 20.68 -41.68 -73.17
C ASP A 850 22.19 -41.39 -73.18
N MET A 851 22.68 -40.59 -72.22
CA MET A 851 24.13 -40.35 -72.05
C MET A 851 24.91 -41.65 -71.75
N LEU A 852 24.36 -42.53 -70.89
CA LEU A 852 24.98 -43.82 -70.56
C LEU A 852 24.93 -44.83 -71.71
N VAL A 853 23.95 -44.73 -72.61
CA VAL A 853 23.87 -45.55 -73.85
C VAL A 853 24.89 -45.09 -74.89
N ALA A 854 25.19 -43.79 -74.97
CA ALA A 854 26.24 -43.24 -75.83
C ALA A 854 27.67 -43.50 -75.29
N LEU A 855 27.82 -43.78 -74.00
CA LEU A 855 29.12 -43.91 -73.34
C LEU A 855 29.90 -45.14 -73.85
N GLY A 856 30.90 -44.88 -74.70
CA GLY A 856 31.77 -45.91 -75.29
C GLY A 856 31.55 -46.18 -76.78
N SER A 857 30.67 -45.44 -77.46
CA SER A 857 30.67 -45.40 -78.93
C SER A 857 31.82 -44.53 -79.46
N GLU A 858 32.58 -45.04 -80.45
CA GLU A 858 33.60 -44.24 -81.13
C GLU A 858 32.95 -43.19 -82.05
N CYS A 859 33.26 -41.91 -81.82
CA CYS A 859 32.82 -40.81 -82.69
C CYS A 859 33.55 -40.84 -84.06
N PRO A 860 32.85 -40.54 -85.18
CA PRO A 860 33.44 -40.45 -86.52
C PRO A 860 34.23 -39.14 -86.76
#